data_AF-A0A932L8D3-F1
#
_entry.id   AF-A0A932L8D3-F1
#
_cell.length_a   1.000
_cell.length_b   1.000
_cell.length_c   1.000
_cell.angle_alpha   90.00
_cell.angle_beta   90.00
_cell.angle_gamma   90.00
#
_symmetry.space_group_name_H-M   'P 1'
#
loop_
_entity.id
_entity.type
_entity.pdbx_description
1 polymer ?
#
loop_
_entity_poly.entity_id
_entity_poly.type
_entity_poly.pdbx_seq_one_letter_code
_entity_poly.pdbx_strand_id
1 'polypeptide(L)'
;MGAALTGGRFNQATGVLELDLDFMHVFAQTSADIGFNLDLGPLSRITSSSQVGLQAEARLRSTLGIDLDQPIGAAFMLSRDTQLAALNGPDGTTVVYDHQDPPRPRWEKADRPGVVDGVSVTLSNGTSFDVLLDGFATLGQVVDQLNAAAAATLGAHYAVLYAGGEFARIDVERKVLVLVDKTRGEAGPFSVTGVNSSLIGLSGVGLGIYSTISEPNDSGAFELVGTPLHNDGLAQRVFLVSTPANRPTVAGTVFVTAADIDATARVLFDDLSLGSSLDVFADGLDGFFTLLDTALDNQAFIARLPLIGDALGDAVRFVGDLRDKIYDNLQTAGAKSVDFVQQKIYEALGPGGLGWLRDRQDAAGSTSPAMVSVEDVIVSPSNIGIDTDEVQFDVRLKQASTVASIPIDFDLGLPLLGLEVDGQIEVQIGFEWDLVFGVSRDDGFFIVTGATGVPPEMKVTLDVTAPGLAATGMLGFLQVDATNGTDLNENGVIEESEQTGLNATILVDLKDPSGDGRLTLPELASVSNFEDVVQARFSNDESANRADVNLHLVASFGGNVAFPTIEADFNLAWPFNGSSAAAATMELGRSPSLAFNNVTIMPGAAISEFLGPVLDTINDVLDPVRPAIDVLTKPLPIISELAGRSFTLLDLAEIFGVLPTETREAADELLELADRAATIVTGRYNLGDFVIVPGGSSFSNAGAGGFK
;
A
#
# COMPACT_ATOMS: atom_id res chain seq x y z
N MET A 1 14.04 -26.19 15.15
CA MET A 1 13.77 -25.96 13.71
C MET A 1 13.66 -27.32 13.05
N GLY A 2 12.43 -27.74 12.72
CA GLY A 2 12.21 -28.95 11.93
C GLY A 2 12.15 -28.54 10.46
N ALA A 3 13.14 -28.95 9.67
CA ALA A 3 13.06 -28.87 8.22
C ALA A 3 12.77 -30.28 7.72
N ALA A 4 11.61 -30.49 7.10
CA ALA A 4 11.26 -31.77 6.50
C ALA A 4 11.09 -31.60 5.00
N LEU A 5 11.73 -32.49 4.24
CA LEU A 5 11.37 -32.73 2.85
C LEU A 5 10.13 -33.61 2.88
N THR A 6 8.97 -33.04 2.56
CA THR A 6 7.66 -33.70 2.73
C THR A 6 7.24 -34.48 1.51
N GLY A 7 7.88 -34.22 0.37
CA GLY A 7 7.60 -34.89 -0.89
C GLY A 7 8.65 -34.57 -1.94
N GLY A 8 8.72 -35.40 -2.97
CA GLY A 8 9.55 -35.15 -4.15
C GLY A 8 8.95 -35.84 -5.35
N ARG A 9 8.88 -35.13 -6.49
CA ARG A 9 8.36 -35.66 -7.75
C ARG A 9 9.24 -35.22 -8.91
N PHE A 10 9.55 -36.16 -9.81
CA PHE A 10 10.23 -35.84 -11.05
C PHE A 10 9.24 -35.88 -12.21
N ASN A 11 9.09 -34.76 -12.91
CA ASN A 11 8.27 -34.69 -14.11
C ASN A 11 9.11 -35.07 -15.33
N GLN A 12 8.95 -36.31 -15.82
CA GLN A 12 9.70 -36.80 -16.98
C GLN A 12 9.42 -36.02 -18.28
N ALA A 13 8.26 -35.34 -18.39
CA ALA A 13 7.91 -34.59 -19.60
C ALA A 13 8.56 -33.20 -19.64
N THR A 14 8.88 -32.61 -18.48
CA THR A 14 9.47 -31.27 -18.37
C THR A 14 10.88 -31.28 -17.81
N GLY A 15 11.39 -32.45 -17.39
CA GLY A 15 12.72 -32.58 -16.79
C GLY A 15 12.87 -31.96 -15.41
N VAL A 16 11.79 -31.52 -14.75
CA VAL A 16 11.87 -30.81 -13.46
C VAL A 16 11.72 -31.78 -12.29
N LEU A 17 12.67 -31.77 -11.36
CA LEU A 17 12.54 -32.37 -10.04
C LEU A 17 11.98 -31.34 -9.08
N GLU A 18 10.77 -31.58 -8.56
CA GLU A 18 10.14 -30.74 -7.55
C GLU A 18 10.29 -31.39 -6.17
N LEU A 19 10.68 -30.61 -5.18
CA LEU A 19 10.88 -31.02 -3.79
C LEU A 19 10.01 -30.16 -2.89
N ASP A 20 9.09 -30.79 -2.16
CA ASP A 20 8.22 -30.08 -1.22
C ASP A 20 8.94 -29.89 0.11
N LEU A 21 8.97 -28.65 0.55
CA LEU A 21 9.64 -28.20 1.76
C LEU A 21 8.59 -27.74 2.77
N ASP A 22 8.70 -28.26 3.99
CA ASP A 22 7.93 -27.79 5.13
C ASP A 22 8.90 -27.47 6.26
N PHE A 23 9.06 -26.18 6.52
CA PHE A 23 9.85 -25.67 7.62
C PHE A 23 8.92 -25.26 8.73
N MET A 24 9.11 -25.84 9.90
CA MET A 24 8.38 -25.48 11.11
C MET A 24 9.37 -25.10 12.19
N HIS A 25 9.24 -23.90 12.71
CA HIS A 25 10.02 -23.41 13.83
C HIS A 25 9.10 -22.99 14.95
N VAL A 26 9.09 -23.78 16.02
CA VAL A 26 8.54 -23.36 17.30
C VAL A 26 9.64 -22.61 18.03
N PHE A 27 9.41 -21.33 18.28
CA PHE A 27 10.34 -20.50 19.02
C PHE A 27 10.36 -20.92 20.48
N ALA A 28 11.49 -20.69 21.16
CA ALA A 28 11.57 -20.95 22.59
C ALA A 28 10.48 -20.17 23.31
N GLN A 29 9.71 -20.87 24.14
CA GLN A 29 8.68 -20.25 24.95
C GLN A 29 9.36 -19.19 25.82
N THR A 30 8.90 -17.95 25.70
CA THR A 30 9.37 -16.84 26.54
C THR A 30 8.30 -16.57 27.57
N SER A 31 8.70 -16.57 28.84
CA SER A 31 7.86 -16.10 29.93
C SER A 31 7.93 -14.58 29.96
N ALA A 32 6.81 -13.92 29.70
CA ALA A 32 6.65 -12.51 30.02
C ALA A 32 5.92 -12.42 31.37
N ASP A 33 6.46 -11.63 32.29
CA ASP A 33 5.72 -11.25 33.47
C ASP A 33 4.63 -10.27 33.01
N ILE A 34 3.36 -10.66 33.11
CA ILE A 34 2.27 -9.70 33.08
C ILE A 34 2.22 -9.10 34.49
N GLY A 35 2.98 -8.03 34.67
CA GLY A 35 2.77 -7.12 35.79
C GLY A 35 1.68 -6.13 35.41
N PHE A 36 0.64 -6.00 36.23
CA PHE A 36 -0.17 -4.80 36.21
C PHE A 36 0.75 -3.64 36.59
N ASN A 37 1.11 -2.78 35.64
CA ASN A 37 1.83 -1.54 35.94
C ASN A 37 0.86 -0.45 36.44
N LEU A 38 -0.09 -0.87 37.27
CA LEU A 38 -1.06 -0.02 37.95
C LEU A 38 -0.56 0.16 39.38
N ASP A 39 -0.24 1.39 39.78
CA ASP A 39 0.09 1.74 41.16
C ASP A 39 -1.21 1.71 41.99
N LEU A 40 -1.60 0.51 42.43
CA LEU A 40 -2.86 0.24 43.16
C LEU A 40 -2.90 0.78 44.61
N GLY A 41 -2.02 1.72 44.97
CA GLY A 41 -2.02 2.37 46.27
C GLY A 41 -2.10 1.37 47.44
N PRO A 42 -2.89 1.63 48.50
CA PRO A 42 -2.84 0.85 49.74
C PRO A 42 -3.36 -0.60 49.65
N LEU A 43 -3.73 -1.12 48.47
CA LEU A 43 -4.07 -2.55 48.22
C LEU A 43 -2.84 -3.48 48.23
N SER A 44 -1.91 -3.25 49.17
CA SER A 44 -0.57 -3.86 49.32
C SER A 44 -0.51 -5.39 49.58
N ARG A 45 -1.53 -6.16 49.19
CA ARG A 45 -1.54 -7.63 49.34
C ARG A 45 -1.91 -8.42 48.09
N ILE A 46 -2.24 -7.78 46.97
CA ILE A 46 -2.40 -8.49 45.71
C ILE A 46 -1.08 -8.38 44.93
N THR A 47 -0.29 -9.43 44.99
CA THR A 47 0.84 -9.64 44.07
C THR A 47 0.39 -10.65 43.04
N SER A 48 -0.04 -10.16 41.87
CA SER A 48 -0.28 -11.01 40.70
C SER A 48 0.89 -10.83 39.74
N SER A 49 1.86 -11.73 39.81
CA SER A 49 2.86 -11.91 38.75
C SER A 49 2.44 -13.12 37.92
N SER A 50 1.49 -12.92 37.02
CA SER A 50 1.07 -13.98 36.10
C SER A 50 2.12 -14.10 35.01
N GLN A 51 2.77 -15.25 34.93
CA GLN A 51 3.68 -15.54 33.84
C GLN A 51 2.90 -16.09 32.66
N VAL A 52 2.85 -15.33 31.57
CA VAL A 52 2.28 -15.82 30.33
C VAL A 52 3.40 -16.45 29.50
N GLY A 53 3.17 -17.70 29.12
CA GLY A 53 3.98 -18.38 28.12
C GLY A 53 3.61 -17.87 26.74
N LEU A 54 4.50 -17.10 26.13
CA LEU A 54 4.41 -16.73 24.72
C LEU A 54 5.24 -17.71 23.92
N GLN A 55 4.58 -18.45 23.02
CA GLN A 55 5.27 -19.35 22.10
C GLN A 55 4.80 -19.04 20.68
N ALA A 56 5.71 -18.50 19.88
CA ALA A 56 5.46 -18.32 18.46
C ALA A 56 5.79 -19.62 17.71
N GLU A 57 5.01 -19.91 16.69
CA GLU A 57 5.33 -20.89 15.67
C GLU A 57 5.36 -20.17 14.31
N ALA A 58 6.42 -20.40 13.55
CA ALA A 58 6.49 -20.03 12.14
C ALA A 58 6.51 -21.29 11.29
N ARG A 59 5.63 -21.34 10.29
CA ARG A 59 5.62 -22.40 9.28
C ARG A 59 5.75 -21.82 7.89
N LEU A 60 6.70 -22.36 7.12
CA LEU A 60 6.92 -22.05 5.72
C LEU A 60 6.72 -23.33 4.91
N ARG A 61 5.78 -23.31 3.97
CA ARG A 61 5.63 -24.34 2.94
C ARG A 61 5.99 -23.79 1.58
N SER A 62 6.88 -24.47 0.88
CA SER A 62 7.27 -24.12 -0.49
C SER A 62 7.67 -25.36 -1.27
N THR A 63 7.69 -25.27 -2.60
CA THR A 63 8.23 -26.33 -3.45
C THR A 63 9.41 -25.79 -4.24
N LEU A 64 10.53 -26.48 -4.13
CA LEU A 64 11.76 -26.20 -4.86
C LEU A 64 11.76 -27.01 -6.16
N GLY A 65 11.81 -26.34 -7.31
CA GLY A 65 12.05 -26.96 -8.60
C GLY A 65 13.55 -27.00 -8.90
N ILE A 66 14.03 -28.10 -9.47
CA ILE A 66 15.36 -28.26 -10.04
C ILE A 66 15.20 -28.70 -11.49
N ASP A 67 15.66 -27.88 -12.43
CA ASP A 67 15.60 -28.20 -13.86
C ASP A 67 16.73 -29.17 -14.27
N LEU A 68 16.33 -30.38 -14.65
CA LEU A 68 17.20 -31.46 -15.12
C LEU A 68 16.86 -31.89 -16.56
N ASP A 69 16.16 -31.05 -17.33
CA ASP A 69 15.71 -31.39 -18.70
C ASP A 69 16.89 -31.66 -19.65
N GLN A 70 18.06 -31.10 -19.35
CA GLN A 70 19.30 -31.42 -20.06
C GLN A 70 20.46 -31.76 -19.11
N PRO A 71 21.44 -32.58 -19.54
CA PRO A 71 22.67 -32.78 -18.80
C PRO A 71 23.33 -31.44 -18.41
N ILE A 72 23.97 -31.40 -17.25
CA ILE A 72 24.70 -30.22 -16.80
C ILE A 72 25.78 -29.87 -17.83
N GLY A 73 25.78 -28.62 -18.28
CA GLY A 73 26.65 -28.09 -19.30
C GLY A 73 26.21 -28.37 -20.73
N ALA A 74 25.08 -29.05 -21.00
CA ALA A 74 24.67 -29.45 -22.35
C ALA A 74 24.64 -28.31 -23.37
N ALA A 75 24.16 -27.13 -22.96
CA ALA A 75 24.10 -25.93 -23.81
C ALA A 75 25.48 -25.29 -24.10
N PHE A 76 26.53 -25.67 -23.37
CA PHE A 76 27.87 -25.12 -23.53
C PHE A 76 28.67 -25.89 -24.58
N MET A 77 29.19 -25.20 -25.60
CA MET A 77 30.10 -25.80 -26.59
C MET A 77 31.55 -25.45 -26.26
N LEU A 78 32.34 -26.47 -25.89
CA LEU A 78 33.78 -26.31 -25.67
C LEU A 78 34.54 -26.51 -26.98
N SER A 79 35.38 -25.55 -27.34
CA SER A 79 36.21 -25.58 -28.55
C SER A 79 37.55 -24.89 -28.31
N ARG A 80 38.44 -24.92 -29.31
CA ARG A 80 39.71 -24.16 -29.26
C ARG A 80 39.49 -22.65 -29.26
N ASP A 81 38.38 -22.17 -29.82
CA ASP A 81 38.04 -20.74 -29.88
C ASP A 81 37.31 -20.25 -28.64
N THR A 82 36.96 -21.15 -27.71
CA THR A 82 36.28 -20.78 -26.47
C THR A 82 37.17 -19.82 -25.68
N GLN A 83 36.64 -18.63 -25.39
CA GLN A 83 37.32 -17.62 -24.60
C GLN A 83 37.51 -18.13 -23.16
N LEU A 84 38.68 -17.89 -22.58
CA LEU A 84 38.96 -18.28 -21.19
C LEU A 84 38.00 -17.61 -20.20
N ALA A 85 37.50 -16.42 -20.54
CA ALA A 85 36.48 -15.71 -19.77
C ALA A 85 35.12 -16.45 -19.70
N ALA A 86 34.83 -17.33 -20.67
CA ALA A 86 33.60 -18.11 -20.73
C ALA A 86 33.70 -19.48 -20.05
N LEU A 87 34.88 -19.85 -19.54
CA LEU A 87 35.08 -21.09 -18.77
C LEU A 87 34.66 -20.87 -17.31
N ASN A 88 34.99 -21.78 -16.39
CA ASN A 88 34.58 -21.78 -14.96
C ASN A 88 35.09 -20.56 -14.15
N GLY A 89 34.70 -19.33 -14.53
CA GLY A 89 34.93 -18.06 -13.86
C GLY A 89 33.64 -17.49 -13.24
N PRO A 90 33.71 -16.44 -12.41
CA PRO A 90 32.85 -16.21 -11.25
C PRO A 90 31.52 -15.49 -11.53
N ASP A 91 30.99 -15.53 -12.74
CA ASP A 91 29.68 -14.94 -13.05
C ASP A 91 28.52 -15.90 -12.74
N GLY A 92 28.66 -16.63 -11.64
CA GLY A 92 27.70 -17.62 -11.16
C GLY A 92 26.97 -17.26 -9.87
N THR A 93 27.22 -16.09 -9.25
CA THR A 93 26.38 -15.29 -8.29
C THR A 93 27.22 -14.40 -7.33
N THR A 94 26.69 -13.22 -7.01
CA THR A 94 27.08 -12.18 -6.00
C THR A 94 28.08 -11.03 -6.38
N VAL A 95 27.50 -9.95 -6.90
CA VAL A 95 27.72 -8.48 -6.73
C VAL A 95 28.98 -7.97 -5.99
N VAL A 96 29.80 -7.16 -6.68
CA VAL A 96 30.11 -5.75 -6.34
C VAL A 96 30.36 -4.99 -7.65
N TYR A 97 29.52 -4.00 -7.95
CA TYR A 97 29.74 -3.02 -9.01
C TYR A 97 30.75 -1.97 -8.52
N ASP A 98 31.89 -1.85 -9.20
CA ASP A 98 32.68 -0.61 -9.23
C ASP A 98 32.53 -0.02 -10.63
N HIS A 99 31.92 1.16 -10.72
CA HIS A 99 31.45 1.80 -11.95
C HIS A 99 32.58 2.39 -12.83
N GLN A 100 33.85 2.04 -12.61
CA GLN A 100 34.99 2.66 -13.32
C GLN A 100 35.95 1.71 -14.06
N ASP A 101 35.73 0.39 -14.07
CA ASP A 101 36.59 -0.55 -14.80
C ASP A 101 35.76 -1.44 -15.77
N PRO A 102 36.18 -1.64 -17.03
CA PRO A 102 35.54 -2.59 -17.94
C PRO A 102 35.67 -4.03 -17.39
N PRO A 103 34.74 -4.96 -17.71
CA PRO A 103 34.80 -6.33 -17.24
C PRO A 103 36.07 -7.02 -17.74
N ARG A 104 37.00 -7.24 -16.82
CA ARG A 104 38.17 -8.10 -17.02
C ARG A 104 37.92 -9.43 -16.34
N PRO A 105 38.21 -10.57 -16.98
CA PRO A 105 38.02 -11.87 -16.36
C PRO A 105 38.92 -11.98 -15.10
N ARG A 106 38.38 -12.52 -13.99
CA ARG A 106 39.04 -12.48 -12.65
C ARG A 106 40.45 -13.11 -12.56
N TRP A 107 40.94 -13.80 -13.59
CA TRP A 107 42.36 -14.20 -13.65
C TRP A 107 43.29 -12.98 -13.74
N GLU A 108 42.87 -11.86 -14.36
CA GLU A 108 43.63 -10.60 -14.36
C GLU A 108 43.61 -9.88 -12.99
N LYS A 109 42.67 -10.23 -12.09
CA LYS A 109 42.50 -9.61 -10.76
C LYS A 109 43.10 -10.45 -9.61
N ALA A 110 43.61 -11.64 -9.91
CA ALA A 110 44.32 -12.51 -8.97
C ALA A 110 45.84 -12.24 -8.95
N ASP A 111 46.30 -11.18 -9.62
CA ASP A 111 47.70 -10.78 -9.65
C ASP A 111 48.04 -9.95 -8.39
N ARG A 112 48.86 -10.52 -7.49
CA ARG A 112 49.65 -9.70 -6.57
C ARG A 112 50.71 -9.04 -7.43
N PRO A 113 50.88 -7.69 -7.43
CA PRO A 113 51.82 -7.02 -8.32
C PRO A 113 53.19 -7.73 -8.40
N GLY A 114 53.46 -8.38 -9.53
CA GLY A 114 54.71 -9.12 -9.80
C GLY A 114 54.65 -10.65 -9.75
N VAL A 115 53.48 -11.30 -9.87
CA VAL A 115 53.36 -12.78 -9.89
C VAL A 115 52.86 -13.26 -11.25
N VAL A 116 53.55 -14.24 -11.83
CA VAL A 116 53.23 -14.83 -13.14
C VAL A 116 52.18 -15.94 -12.96
N ASP A 117 51.08 -15.92 -13.73
CA ASP A 117 50.12 -17.03 -13.74
C ASP A 117 50.59 -18.17 -14.64
N GLY A 118 50.61 -19.37 -14.06
CA GLY A 118 51.13 -20.52 -14.76
C GLY A 118 50.98 -21.81 -13.99
N VAL A 119 51.22 -22.90 -14.69
CA VAL A 119 51.19 -24.25 -14.13
C VAL A 119 52.57 -24.88 -14.19
N SER A 120 52.96 -25.55 -13.12
CA SER A 120 54.16 -26.36 -13.05
C SER A 120 53.77 -27.80 -13.29
N VAL A 121 54.32 -28.39 -14.34
CA VAL A 121 54.06 -29.77 -14.76
C VAL A 121 55.26 -30.62 -14.37
N THR A 122 55.03 -31.70 -13.63
CA THR A 122 56.05 -32.71 -13.32
C THR A 122 55.62 -34.06 -13.90
N LEU A 123 56.41 -34.56 -14.86
CA LEU A 123 56.20 -35.84 -15.54
C LEU A 123 56.67 -37.00 -14.65
N SER A 124 56.15 -38.21 -14.89
CA SER A 124 56.45 -39.47 -14.20
C SER A 124 57.90 -39.96 -14.31
N ASN A 125 58.71 -39.34 -15.17
CA ASN A 125 60.15 -39.55 -15.23
C ASN A 125 60.94 -38.55 -14.37
N GLY A 126 60.26 -37.69 -13.61
CA GLY A 126 60.83 -36.64 -12.76
C GLY A 126 61.17 -35.33 -13.50
N THR A 127 60.87 -35.21 -14.79
CA THR A 127 61.10 -33.97 -15.56
C THR A 127 60.02 -32.95 -15.21
N SER A 128 60.42 -31.74 -14.79
CA SER A 128 59.50 -30.65 -14.49
C SER A 128 59.72 -29.44 -15.37
N PHE A 129 58.64 -28.75 -15.73
CA PHE A 129 58.67 -27.49 -16.47
C PHE A 129 57.48 -26.60 -16.11
N ASP A 130 57.72 -25.30 -16.13
CA ASP A 130 56.69 -24.29 -15.88
C ASP A 130 56.11 -23.77 -17.20
N VAL A 131 54.81 -23.57 -17.20
CA VAL A 131 54.06 -23.03 -18.35
C VAL A 131 53.38 -21.76 -17.90
N LEU A 132 53.90 -20.63 -18.36
CA LEU A 132 53.30 -19.32 -18.13
C LEU A 132 52.14 -19.13 -19.10
N LEU A 133 51.00 -18.69 -18.58
CA LEU A 133 49.73 -18.63 -19.30
C LEU A 133 49.17 -17.21 -19.41
N ASP A 134 49.96 -16.21 -19.02
CA ASP A 134 49.61 -14.80 -19.13
C ASP A 134 49.37 -14.37 -20.58
N GLY A 135 48.33 -13.55 -20.78
CA GLY A 135 48.06 -12.90 -22.07
C GLY A 135 47.37 -13.76 -23.12
N PHE A 136 47.01 -15.02 -22.82
CA PHE A 136 46.20 -15.85 -23.70
C PHE A 136 44.70 -15.58 -23.49
N ALA A 137 43.95 -15.54 -24.58
CA ALA A 137 42.52 -15.23 -24.58
C ALA A 137 41.64 -16.46 -24.80
N THR A 138 42.15 -17.50 -25.48
CA THR A 138 41.37 -18.69 -25.84
C THR A 138 41.98 -19.97 -25.30
N LEU A 139 41.13 -20.98 -25.12
CA LEU A 139 41.56 -22.31 -24.67
C LEU A 139 42.55 -22.96 -25.64
N GLY A 140 42.40 -22.72 -26.95
CA GLY A 140 43.34 -23.19 -27.97
C GLY A 140 44.75 -22.65 -27.77
N GLN A 141 44.90 -21.37 -27.42
CA GLN A 141 46.20 -20.77 -27.15
C GLN A 141 46.88 -21.38 -25.91
N VAL A 142 46.10 -21.67 -24.86
CA VAL A 142 46.59 -22.36 -23.66
C VAL A 142 47.07 -23.78 -23.98
N VAL A 143 46.30 -24.53 -24.76
CA VAL A 143 46.65 -25.88 -25.21
C VAL A 143 47.95 -25.85 -26.03
N ASP A 144 48.08 -24.89 -26.95
CA ASP A 144 49.29 -24.72 -27.77
C ASP A 144 50.51 -24.42 -26.91
N GLN A 145 50.35 -23.56 -25.89
CA GLN A 145 51.44 -23.21 -25.00
C GLN A 145 51.89 -24.40 -24.12
N LEU A 146 50.95 -25.21 -23.61
CA LEU A 146 51.27 -26.43 -22.87
C LEU A 146 52.05 -27.43 -23.73
N ASN A 147 51.62 -27.63 -24.98
CA ASN A 147 52.29 -28.51 -25.93
C ASN A 147 53.67 -27.96 -26.34
N ALA A 148 53.79 -26.65 -26.56
CA ALA A 148 55.06 -26.00 -26.89
C ALA A 148 56.08 -26.12 -25.75
N ALA A 149 55.66 -25.91 -24.50
CA ALA A 149 56.52 -26.04 -23.32
C ALA A 149 56.97 -27.49 -23.10
N ALA A 150 56.08 -28.47 -23.29
CA ALA A 150 56.42 -29.88 -23.25
C ALA A 150 57.40 -30.27 -24.36
N ALA A 151 57.21 -29.76 -25.58
CA ALA A 151 58.09 -30.00 -26.72
C ALA A 151 59.48 -29.38 -26.52
N ALA A 152 59.55 -28.16 -25.98
CA ALA A 152 60.81 -27.50 -25.65
C ALA A 152 61.60 -28.29 -24.58
N THR A 153 60.91 -28.81 -23.56
CA THR A 153 61.53 -29.55 -22.46
C THR A 153 61.98 -30.96 -22.88
N LEU A 154 61.15 -31.68 -23.65
CA LEU A 154 61.44 -33.06 -24.09
C LEU A 154 62.28 -33.13 -25.37
N GLY A 155 62.44 -32.02 -26.09
CA GLY A 155 63.23 -31.92 -27.31
C GLY A 155 62.81 -32.96 -28.36
N ALA A 156 63.78 -33.65 -28.95
CA ALA A 156 63.53 -34.67 -29.98
C ALA A 156 62.67 -35.84 -29.50
N HIS A 157 62.61 -36.11 -28.19
CA HIS A 157 61.77 -37.18 -27.64
C HIS A 157 60.27 -36.84 -27.70
N TYR A 158 59.90 -35.57 -27.74
CA TYR A 158 58.49 -35.17 -27.86
C TYR A 158 57.84 -35.75 -29.12
N ALA A 159 58.50 -35.59 -30.27
CA ALA A 159 58.00 -36.09 -31.55
C ALA A 159 57.84 -37.62 -31.58
N VAL A 160 58.65 -38.35 -30.81
CA VAL A 160 58.56 -39.82 -30.70
C VAL A 160 57.41 -40.22 -29.78
N LEU A 161 57.30 -39.60 -28.61
CA LEU A 161 56.28 -39.93 -27.60
C LEU A 161 54.87 -39.54 -28.05
N TYR A 162 54.74 -38.43 -28.77
CA TYR A 162 53.46 -37.85 -29.20
C TYR A 162 53.26 -37.94 -30.72
N ALA A 163 53.89 -38.89 -31.42
CA ALA A 163 53.72 -39.10 -32.86
C ALA A 163 52.26 -39.34 -33.31
N GLY A 164 51.38 -39.76 -32.39
CA GLY A 164 49.96 -40.02 -32.62
C GLY A 164 49.02 -39.24 -31.70
N GLY A 165 49.45 -38.08 -31.17
CA GLY A 165 48.62 -37.25 -30.29
C GLY A 165 49.37 -36.02 -29.80
N GLU A 166 48.90 -35.43 -28.70
CA GLU A 166 49.51 -34.24 -28.09
C GLU A 166 49.64 -34.46 -26.58
N PHE A 167 50.53 -33.69 -25.95
CA PHE A 167 50.68 -33.72 -24.50
C PHE A 167 49.42 -33.18 -23.80
N ALA A 168 48.88 -32.06 -24.28
CA ALA A 168 47.62 -31.46 -23.81
C ALA A 168 46.60 -31.40 -24.95
N ARG A 169 45.34 -31.73 -24.67
CA ARG A 169 44.23 -31.66 -25.65
C ARG A 169 42.89 -31.32 -25.00
N ILE A 170 41.97 -30.79 -25.80
CA ILE A 170 40.58 -30.55 -25.39
C ILE A 170 39.76 -31.80 -25.66
N ASP A 171 39.08 -32.32 -24.64
CA ASP A 171 38.03 -33.31 -24.80
C ASP A 171 36.69 -32.57 -24.86
N VAL A 172 36.15 -32.43 -26.07
CA VAL A 172 34.91 -31.67 -26.33
C VAL A 172 33.66 -32.37 -25.81
N GLU A 173 33.68 -33.69 -25.71
CA GLU A 173 32.55 -34.49 -25.24
C GLU A 173 32.41 -34.39 -23.73
N ARG A 174 33.54 -34.54 -23.02
CA ARG A 174 33.60 -34.39 -21.55
C ARG A 174 33.71 -32.93 -21.11
N LYS A 175 34.02 -32.02 -22.04
CA LYS A 175 34.23 -30.58 -21.80
C LYS A 175 35.37 -30.32 -20.81
N VAL A 176 36.47 -31.05 -20.94
CA VAL A 176 37.63 -30.99 -20.04
C VAL A 176 38.92 -30.78 -20.82
N LEU A 177 39.97 -30.34 -20.12
CA LEU A 177 41.34 -30.43 -20.62
C LEU A 177 41.96 -31.75 -20.18
N VAL A 178 42.63 -32.45 -21.09
CA VAL A 178 43.31 -33.72 -20.81
C VAL A 178 44.79 -33.57 -21.07
N LEU A 179 45.62 -33.91 -20.08
CA LEU A 179 47.07 -33.95 -20.21
C LEU A 179 47.54 -35.40 -20.09
N VAL A 180 48.46 -35.81 -20.96
CA VAL A 180 48.97 -37.18 -21.00
C VAL A 180 50.48 -37.18 -20.95
N ASP A 181 51.04 -37.85 -19.95
CA ASP A 181 52.45 -38.13 -19.87
C ASP A 181 52.77 -39.56 -20.36
N LYS A 182 53.63 -39.63 -21.38
CA LYS A 182 54.10 -40.88 -22.00
C LYS A 182 55.59 -41.18 -21.71
N THR A 183 56.26 -40.38 -20.89
CA THR A 183 57.71 -40.46 -20.72
C THR A 183 58.20 -41.73 -20.03
N ARG A 184 57.36 -42.37 -19.18
CA ARG A 184 57.60 -43.64 -18.45
C ARG A 184 58.96 -43.71 -17.72
N GLY A 185 58.97 -43.61 -16.38
CA GLY A 185 60.19 -43.78 -15.57
C GLY A 185 59.94 -44.19 -14.10
N GLU A 186 60.99 -44.54 -13.36
CA GLU A 186 60.95 -44.93 -11.94
C GLU A 186 60.71 -43.75 -10.96
N ALA A 187 60.30 -42.58 -11.45
CA ALA A 187 60.34 -41.33 -10.69
C ALA A 187 58.94 -40.71 -10.51
N GLY A 188 58.16 -41.29 -9.61
CA GLY A 188 57.03 -40.61 -8.97
C GLY A 188 55.79 -40.36 -9.85
N PRO A 189 54.78 -39.67 -9.29
CA PRO A 189 53.51 -39.42 -9.97
C PRO A 189 53.59 -38.30 -11.02
N PHE A 190 52.69 -38.32 -12.02
CA PHE A 190 52.46 -37.20 -12.92
C PHE A 190 51.62 -36.14 -12.21
N SER A 191 52.12 -34.92 -12.05
CA SER A 191 51.40 -33.86 -11.32
C SER A 191 51.42 -32.53 -12.03
N VAL A 192 50.32 -31.78 -11.88
CA VAL A 192 50.20 -30.38 -12.31
C VAL A 192 49.81 -29.55 -11.10
N THR A 193 50.63 -28.56 -10.78
CA THR A 193 50.43 -27.65 -9.64
C THR A 193 50.54 -26.20 -10.10
N GLY A 194 50.12 -25.24 -9.29
CA GLY A 194 50.27 -23.82 -9.63
C GLY A 194 51.71 -23.32 -9.46
N VAL A 195 52.21 -22.55 -10.42
CA VAL A 195 53.43 -21.75 -10.24
C VAL A 195 53.11 -20.63 -9.26
N ASN A 196 53.95 -20.41 -8.25
CA ASN A 196 53.75 -19.36 -7.24
C ASN A 196 52.36 -19.34 -6.58
N SER A 197 51.72 -20.50 -6.43
CA SER A 197 50.33 -20.63 -5.93
C SER A 197 49.26 -20.03 -6.85
N SER A 198 49.53 -19.91 -8.16
CA SER A 198 48.54 -19.51 -9.15
C SER A 198 47.28 -20.38 -9.03
N LEU A 199 46.10 -19.79 -9.22
CA LEU A 199 44.81 -20.49 -9.14
C LEU A 199 44.33 -20.97 -10.52
N ILE A 200 45.12 -20.75 -11.58
CA ILE A 200 44.68 -20.96 -12.96
C ILE A 200 44.29 -22.41 -13.29
N GLY A 201 44.84 -23.40 -12.59
CA GLY A 201 44.46 -24.81 -12.75
C GLY A 201 43.45 -25.33 -11.72
N LEU A 202 42.90 -24.49 -10.85
CA LEU A 202 41.98 -24.92 -9.79
C LEU A 202 40.60 -25.32 -10.36
N SER A 203 40.01 -26.39 -9.82
CA SER A 203 38.64 -26.82 -10.13
C SER A 203 37.62 -25.73 -9.80
N GLY A 204 36.67 -25.48 -10.71
CA GLY A 204 35.59 -24.51 -10.54
C GLY A 204 35.99 -23.03 -10.59
N VAL A 205 37.28 -22.72 -10.82
CA VAL A 205 37.81 -21.34 -10.92
C VAL A 205 38.62 -21.12 -12.21
N GLY A 206 39.33 -22.15 -12.67
CA GLY A 206 40.17 -22.06 -13.87
C GLY A 206 40.04 -23.30 -14.76
N LEU A 207 41.18 -23.78 -15.25
CA LEU A 207 41.29 -24.88 -16.21
C LEU A 207 41.00 -26.27 -15.60
N GLY A 208 40.87 -26.36 -14.27
CA GLY A 208 40.48 -27.60 -13.60
C GLY A 208 41.50 -28.74 -13.73
N ILE A 209 42.78 -28.42 -13.91
CA ILE A 209 43.85 -29.39 -14.19
C ILE A 209 44.81 -29.64 -13.02
N TYR A 210 44.62 -28.98 -11.87
CA TYR A 210 45.42 -29.30 -10.69
C TYR A 210 45.05 -30.68 -10.16
N SER A 211 45.99 -31.60 -10.33
CA SER A 211 45.84 -32.99 -9.91
C SER A 211 47.19 -33.70 -9.89
N THR A 212 47.21 -34.89 -9.29
CA THR A 212 48.36 -35.79 -9.24
C THR A 212 47.88 -37.20 -9.55
N ILE A 213 48.47 -37.83 -10.57
CA ILE A 213 48.15 -39.16 -11.05
C ILE A 213 49.32 -40.08 -10.72
N SER A 214 49.08 -41.05 -9.85
CA SER A 214 50.12 -41.95 -9.33
C SER A 214 50.19 -43.29 -10.07
N GLU A 215 49.22 -43.62 -10.92
CA GLU A 215 49.16 -44.88 -11.66
C GLU A 215 48.92 -44.64 -13.15
N PRO A 216 49.63 -45.36 -14.05
CA PRO A 216 49.38 -45.26 -15.48
C PRO A 216 48.09 -46.03 -15.87
N ASN A 217 47.47 -45.59 -16.97
CA ASN A 217 46.37 -46.31 -17.60
C ASN A 217 46.86 -47.63 -18.28
N ASP A 218 45.94 -48.42 -18.84
CA ASP A 218 46.24 -49.71 -19.49
C ASP A 218 47.24 -49.60 -20.65
N SER A 219 47.36 -48.41 -21.26
CA SER A 219 48.34 -48.13 -22.30
C SER A 219 49.71 -47.74 -21.75
N GLY A 220 49.90 -47.78 -20.42
CA GLY A 220 51.12 -47.40 -19.72
C GLY A 220 51.43 -45.90 -19.73
N ALA A 221 50.42 -45.05 -19.93
CA ALA A 221 50.55 -43.59 -19.92
C ALA A 221 49.82 -43.00 -18.70
N PHE A 222 50.33 -41.92 -18.14
CA PHE A 222 49.65 -41.21 -17.06
C PHE A 222 48.72 -40.16 -17.66
N GLU A 223 47.41 -40.30 -17.44
CA GLU A 223 46.40 -39.43 -18.03
C GLU A 223 45.69 -38.64 -16.93
N LEU A 224 45.86 -37.32 -16.98
CA LEU A 224 45.19 -36.37 -16.11
C LEU A 224 44.01 -35.78 -16.88
N VAL A 225 42.81 -36.13 -16.42
CA VAL A 225 41.55 -35.59 -16.92
C VAL A 225 41.11 -34.46 -15.99
N GLY A 226 41.00 -33.24 -16.51
CA GLY A 226 40.58 -32.08 -15.74
C GLY A 226 39.09 -32.09 -15.39
N THR A 227 38.61 -31.06 -14.69
CA THR A 227 37.18 -30.89 -14.36
C THR A 227 36.39 -30.23 -15.49
N PRO A 228 35.07 -30.51 -15.63
CA PRO A 228 34.24 -29.92 -16.68
C PRO A 228 34.28 -28.39 -16.71
N LEU A 229 34.43 -27.80 -17.89
CA LEU A 229 34.65 -26.38 -18.15
C LEU A 229 33.42 -25.76 -18.84
N HIS A 230 32.30 -25.63 -18.12
CA HIS A 230 31.04 -25.14 -18.68
C HIS A 230 30.21 -24.21 -17.77
N ASN A 231 30.67 -23.93 -16.55
CA ASN A 231 30.03 -22.99 -15.60
C ASN A 231 28.51 -23.18 -15.37
N ASP A 232 28.03 -24.40 -15.56
CA ASP A 232 26.64 -24.80 -15.35
C ASP A 232 26.63 -25.75 -14.15
N GLY A 233 25.83 -25.43 -13.14
CA GLY A 233 25.78 -26.16 -11.89
C GLY A 233 24.35 -26.25 -11.37
N LEU A 234 24.09 -27.23 -10.51
CA LEU A 234 22.74 -27.46 -9.96
C LEU A 234 22.14 -26.21 -9.31
N ALA A 235 22.96 -25.36 -8.68
CA ALA A 235 22.49 -24.12 -8.04
C ALA A 235 21.85 -23.12 -9.01
N GLN A 236 22.26 -23.08 -10.28
CA GLN A 236 21.68 -22.21 -11.30
C GLN A 236 20.36 -22.74 -11.86
N ARG A 237 20.04 -24.01 -11.57
CA ARG A 237 18.87 -24.73 -12.07
C ARG A 237 17.77 -24.85 -11.02
N VAL A 238 17.98 -24.26 -9.84
CA VAL A 238 17.06 -24.29 -8.71
C VAL A 238 16.16 -23.06 -8.74
N PHE A 239 14.84 -23.25 -8.63
CA PHE A 239 13.84 -22.19 -8.58
C PHE A 239 12.71 -22.52 -7.61
N LEU A 240 11.92 -21.51 -7.19
CA LEU A 240 10.70 -21.74 -6.42
C LEU A 240 9.52 -21.95 -7.37
N VAL A 241 8.79 -23.04 -7.20
CA VAL A 241 7.56 -23.30 -7.95
C VAL A 241 6.47 -22.39 -7.38
N SER A 242 5.98 -21.46 -8.20
CA SER A 242 4.86 -20.57 -7.85
C SER A 242 3.69 -20.82 -8.79
N THR A 243 2.65 -21.49 -8.30
CA THR A 243 1.40 -21.71 -9.05
C THR A 243 0.20 -21.29 -8.21
N PRO A 244 -1.00 -21.08 -8.79
CA PRO A 244 -2.20 -20.75 -8.02
C PRO A 244 -2.51 -21.76 -6.89
N ALA A 245 -2.14 -23.03 -7.04
CA ALA A 245 -2.30 -24.08 -6.04
C ALA A 245 -1.10 -24.22 -5.08
N ASN A 246 0.00 -23.51 -5.33
CA ASN A 246 1.25 -23.65 -4.60
C ASN A 246 1.99 -22.31 -4.55
N ARG A 247 1.46 -21.38 -3.76
CA ARG A 247 2.13 -20.12 -3.43
C ARG A 247 2.90 -20.33 -2.12
N PRO A 248 4.15 -19.85 -2.00
CA PRO A 248 4.87 -19.88 -0.72
C PRO A 248 4.03 -19.16 0.34
N THR A 249 3.61 -19.89 1.37
CA THR A 249 2.86 -19.31 2.49
C THR A 249 3.75 -19.28 3.73
N VAL A 250 3.80 -18.12 4.37
CA VAL A 250 4.38 -17.93 5.69
C VAL A 250 3.21 -17.72 6.64
N ALA A 251 2.99 -18.68 7.53
CA ALA A 251 2.00 -18.55 8.60
C ALA A 251 2.73 -18.44 9.93
N GLY A 252 2.42 -17.38 10.68
CA GLY A 252 2.85 -17.20 12.06
C GLY A 252 1.63 -17.36 12.96
N THR A 253 1.72 -18.24 13.95
CA THR A 253 0.71 -18.35 15.01
C THR A 253 1.38 -18.12 16.35
N VAL A 254 0.83 -17.23 17.17
CA VAL A 254 1.28 -17.01 18.54
C VAL A 254 0.33 -17.79 19.45
N PHE A 255 0.88 -18.77 20.18
CA PHE A 255 0.16 -19.48 21.21
C PHE A 255 0.37 -18.77 22.54
N VAL A 256 -0.74 -18.40 23.16
CA VAL A 256 -0.80 -17.87 24.53
C VAL A 256 -1.31 -19.00 25.40
N THR A 257 -0.43 -19.59 26.22
CA THR A 257 -0.83 -20.60 27.20
C THR A 257 -0.84 -19.98 28.59
N ALA A 258 -2.04 -19.75 29.10
CA ALA A 258 -2.31 -19.37 30.47
C ALA A 258 -2.51 -20.65 31.31
N ALA A 259 -1.44 -21.18 31.89
CA ALA A 259 -1.55 -22.38 32.74
C ALA A 259 -2.25 -22.08 34.08
N ASP A 260 -2.22 -20.82 34.53
CA ASP A 260 -2.83 -20.35 35.78
C ASP A 260 -3.42 -18.94 35.61
N ILE A 261 -4.22 -18.68 34.56
CA ILE A 261 -5.19 -17.57 34.66
C ILE A 261 -6.38 -18.12 35.41
N ASP A 262 -6.24 -18.17 36.73
CA ASP A 262 -7.39 -18.11 37.60
C ASP A 262 -7.78 -16.63 37.73
N ALA A 263 -8.45 -16.11 36.70
CA ALA A 263 -9.11 -14.81 36.77
C ALA A 263 -10.38 -14.86 37.64
N THR A 264 -10.67 -15.97 38.33
CA THR A 264 -11.61 -15.94 39.45
C THR A 264 -10.91 -15.47 40.72
N ALA A 265 -10.37 -14.25 40.66
CA ALA A 265 -10.34 -13.43 41.85
C ALA A 265 -11.80 -13.08 42.20
N ARG A 266 -12.57 -14.06 42.71
CA ARG A 266 -13.70 -13.74 43.59
C ARG A 266 -13.07 -13.12 44.82
N VAL A 267 -12.84 -11.82 44.74
CA VAL A 267 -12.74 -10.98 45.93
C VAL A 267 -14.07 -11.23 46.62
N LEU A 268 -14.03 -11.97 47.73
CA LEU A 268 -15.18 -12.09 48.60
C LEU A 268 -15.49 -10.67 49.08
N PHE A 269 -16.44 -10.01 48.43
CA PHE A 269 -16.99 -8.70 48.81
C PHE A 269 -17.88 -8.78 50.05
N ASP A 270 -17.77 -9.87 50.82
CA ASP A 270 -18.54 -10.12 52.04
C ASP A 270 -18.37 -8.95 53.05
N ASP A 271 -17.23 -8.25 53.02
CA ASP A 271 -16.95 -7.07 53.86
C ASP A 271 -17.07 -5.70 53.14
N LEU A 272 -17.43 -5.65 51.84
CA LEU A 272 -17.60 -4.38 51.12
C LEU A 272 -18.93 -3.73 51.50
N SER A 273 -18.87 -2.55 52.13
CA SER A 273 -20.05 -1.73 52.38
C SER A 273 -20.21 -0.69 51.26
N LEU A 274 -21.02 -1.03 50.26
CA LEU A 274 -21.35 -0.13 49.13
C LEU A 274 -22.01 1.18 49.55
N GLY A 275 -22.55 1.24 50.78
CA GLY A 275 -23.08 2.48 51.37
C GLY A 275 -22.04 3.42 51.97
N SER A 276 -20.79 2.98 52.22
CA SER A 276 -19.77 3.78 52.92
C SER A 276 -18.42 3.88 52.23
N SER A 277 -18.08 2.98 51.31
CA SER A 277 -16.77 2.93 50.65
C SER A 277 -16.87 2.41 49.21
N LEU A 278 -16.89 3.32 48.23
CA LEU A 278 -16.80 3.03 46.80
C LEU A 278 -15.36 3.17 46.27
N ASP A 279 -14.33 2.87 47.05
CA ASP A 279 -12.94 3.01 46.58
C ASP A 279 -12.65 2.10 45.36
N VAL A 280 -13.23 0.89 45.33
CA VAL A 280 -13.13 -0.07 44.21
C VAL A 280 -13.80 0.46 42.92
N PHE A 281 -14.73 1.41 43.04
CA PHE A 281 -15.45 1.97 41.90
C PHE A 281 -14.52 2.79 40.99
N ALA A 282 -13.62 3.59 41.57
CA ALA A 282 -12.71 4.43 40.78
C ALA A 282 -11.73 3.59 39.94
N ASP A 283 -11.14 2.56 40.55
CA ASP A 283 -10.19 1.67 39.87
C ASP A 283 -10.88 0.79 38.82
N GLY A 284 -12.08 0.29 39.14
CA GLY A 284 -12.89 -0.50 38.19
C GLY A 284 -13.33 0.33 36.99
N LEU A 285 -13.70 1.59 37.21
CA LEU A 285 -14.03 2.55 36.15
C LEU A 285 -12.82 2.79 35.24
N ASP A 286 -11.66 3.12 35.80
CA ASP A 286 -10.44 3.38 35.02
C ASP A 286 -10.06 2.18 34.13
N GLY A 287 -9.98 0.99 34.72
CA GLY A 287 -9.65 -0.24 33.98
C GLY A 287 -10.66 -0.59 32.89
N PHE A 288 -11.96 -0.47 33.19
CA PHE A 288 -13.03 -0.77 32.24
C PHE A 288 -13.01 0.18 31.05
N PHE A 289 -13.01 1.48 31.31
CA PHE A 289 -13.05 2.46 30.22
C PHE A 289 -11.77 2.47 29.40
N THR A 290 -10.62 2.12 29.97
CA THR A 290 -9.37 1.96 29.21
C THR A 290 -9.46 0.83 28.17
N LEU A 291 -10.02 -0.33 28.56
CA LEU A 291 -10.23 -1.42 27.60
C LEU A 291 -11.37 -1.10 26.62
N LEU A 292 -12.40 -0.37 27.05
CA LEU A 292 -13.49 0.04 26.16
C LEU A 292 -13.00 1.01 25.09
N ASP A 293 -12.16 1.97 25.45
CA ASP A 293 -11.48 2.89 24.54
C ASP A 293 -10.70 2.10 23.47
N THR A 294 -9.92 1.10 23.91
CA THR A 294 -9.19 0.19 23.00
C THR A 294 -10.15 -0.57 22.06
N ALA A 295 -11.27 -1.09 22.58
CA ALA A 295 -12.24 -1.83 21.78
C ALA A 295 -12.92 -0.92 20.73
N LEU A 296 -13.26 0.31 21.10
CA LEU A 296 -13.86 1.32 20.21
C LEU A 296 -12.90 1.74 19.09
N ASP A 297 -11.63 1.99 19.40
CA ASP A 297 -10.62 2.32 18.39
C ASP A 297 -10.49 1.21 17.34
N ASN A 298 -10.60 -0.05 17.78
CA ASN A 298 -10.43 -1.22 16.91
C ASN A 298 -11.72 -1.62 16.17
N GLN A 299 -12.89 -1.08 16.49
CA GLN A 299 -14.18 -1.50 15.90
C GLN A 299 -15.02 -0.36 15.35
N ALA A 300 -15.03 0.81 16.01
CA ALA A 300 -15.87 1.95 15.66
C ALA A 300 -15.12 3.02 14.84
N PHE A 301 -13.82 3.18 15.06
CA PHE A 301 -13.05 4.30 14.48
C PHE A 301 -11.94 3.86 13.53
N ILE A 302 -11.91 2.58 13.15
CA ILE A 302 -10.91 2.02 12.23
C ILE A 302 -11.25 2.23 10.74
N ALA A 303 -12.52 2.51 10.41
CA ALA A 303 -12.91 2.79 9.03
C ALA A 303 -12.17 4.01 8.47
N ARG A 304 -11.49 3.81 7.35
CA ARG A 304 -10.91 4.92 6.59
C ARG A 304 -12.00 5.63 5.81
N LEU A 305 -12.38 6.81 6.29
CA LEU A 305 -13.41 7.63 5.67
C LEU A 305 -12.80 8.49 4.55
N PRO A 306 -13.54 8.75 3.46
CA PRO A 306 -13.11 9.73 2.46
C PRO A 306 -12.85 11.10 3.11
N LEU A 307 -11.96 11.90 2.53
CA LEU A 307 -11.51 13.23 3.03
C LEU A 307 -10.59 13.20 4.25
N ILE A 308 -10.82 12.30 5.21
CA ILE A 308 -10.10 12.30 6.51
C ILE A 308 -9.30 11.03 6.80
N GLY A 309 -9.34 10.03 5.93
CA GLY A 309 -8.57 8.79 6.08
C GLY A 309 -8.85 8.08 7.41
N ASP A 310 -7.79 7.71 8.13
CA ASP A 310 -7.83 7.09 9.46
C ASP A 310 -7.77 8.11 10.62
N ALA A 311 -7.80 9.42 10.33
CA ALA A 311 -7.71 10.47 11.35
C ALA A 311 -8.86 10.47 12.37
N LEU A 312 -9.96 9.76 12.09
CA LEU A 312 -11.09 9.63 13.03
C LEU A 312 -10.67 8.98 14.35
N GLY A 313 -9.81 7.96 14.33
CA GLY A 313 -9.32 7.32 15.55
C GLY A 313 -8.55 8.27 16.46
N ASP A 314 -7.71 9.13 15.89
CA ASP A 314 -6.98 10.15 16.65
C ASP A 314 -7.87 11.29 17.16
N ALA A 315 -8.98 11.54 16.44
CA ALA A 315 -9.91 12.62 16.70
C ALA A 315 -10.85 12.36 17.87
N VAL A 316 -11.23 11.10 18.07
CA VAL A 316 -12.28 10.72 18.98
C VAL A 316 -11.66 10.30 20.31
N ARG A 317 -11.76 11.16 21.33
CA ARG A 317 -11.24 10.90 22.69
C ARG A 317 -12.28 10.98 23.79
N PHE A 318 -13.56 11.09 23.45
CA PHE A 318 -14.58 11.39 24.46
C PHE A 318 -14.71 10.30 25.54
N VAL A 319 -14.40 9.04 25.24
CA VAL A 319 -14.40 7.94 26.22
C VAL A 319 -13.24 8.07 27.21
N GLY A 320 -12.02 8.34 26.71
CA GLY A 320 -10.87 8.68 27.54
C GLY A 320 -11.08 9.93 28.39
N ASP A 321 -11.59 11.02 27.80
CA ASP A 321 -11.88 12.27 28.51
C ASP A 321 -12.95 12.08 29.60
N LEU A 322 -13.99 11.27 29.32
CA LEU A 322 -15.01 10.87 30.29
C LEU A 322 -14.37 10.14 31.48
N ARG A 323 -13.56 9.11 31.19
CA ARG A 323 -12.83 8.31 32.18
C ARG A 323 -11.96 9.21 33.05
N ASP A 324 -11.05 9.95 32.42
CA ASP A 324 -10.04 10.76 33.10
C ASP A 324 -10.72 11.78 34.02
N LYS A 325 -11.78 12.45 33.52
CA LYS A 325 -12.46 13.47 34.32
C LYS A 325 -13.21 12.90 35.52
N ILE A 326 -13.91 11.78 35.34
CA ILE A 326 -14.60 11.11 36.46
C ILE A 326 -13.58 10.60 37.47
N TYR A 327 -12.54 9.90 36.99
CA TYR A 327 -11.49 9.35 37.83
C TYR A 327 -10.77 10.43 38.64
N ASP A 328 -10.31 11.52 38.01
CA ASP A 328 -9.65 12.64 38.68
C ASP A 328 -10.52 13.25 39.78
N ASN A 329 -11.81 13.45 39.51
CA ASN A 329 -12.74 13.98 40.50
C ASN A 329 -12.94 13.00 41.66
N LEU A 330 -12.96 11.70 41.38
CA LEU A 330 -13.04 10.66 42.39
C LEU A 330 -11.77 10.54 43.22
N GLN A 331 -10.59 10.93 42.74
CA GLN A 331 -9.35 10.93 43.52
C GLN A 331 -9.29 12.02 44.61
N THR A 332 -10.21 12.99 44.60
CA THR A 332 -10.24 14.05 45.62
C THR A 332 -10.52 13.53 47.04
N ALA A 333 -9.90 14.12 48.07
CA ALA A 333 -10.01 13.63 49.45
C ALA A 333 -11.46 13.65 49.97
N GLY A 334 -11.93 12.54 50.53
CA GLY A 334 -13.28 12.40 51.09
C GLY A 334 -13.68 10.94 51.25
N ALA A 335 -14.67 10.66 52.11
CA ALA A 335 -15.28 9.34 52.17
C ALA A 335 -16.07 9.10 50.87
N LYS A 336 -15.77 8.01 50.17
CA LYS A 336 -16.42 7.64 48.90
C LYS A 336 -17.82 7.06 49.13
N SER A 337 -18.68 7.81 49.80
CA SER A 337 -20.11 7.48 49.90
C SER A 337 -20.77 7.63 48.53
N VAL A 338 -21.97 7.09 48.38
CA VAL A 338 -22.73 7.21 47.13
C VAL A 338 -23.04 8.67 46.79
N ASP A 339 -23.46 9.47 47.78
CA ASP A 339 -23.67 10.91 47.59
C ASP A 339 -22.40 11.62 47.13
N PHE A 340 -21.23 11.22 47.66
CA PHE A 340 -19.95 11.76 47.22
C PHE A 340 -19.68 11.40 45.75
N VAL A 341 -19.84 10.13 45.38
CA VAL A 341 -19.61 9.67 44.00
C VAL A 341 -20.58 10.35 43.02
N GLN A 342 -21.87 10.42 43.35
CA GLN A 342 -22.88 11.13 42.56
C GLN A 342 -22.47 12.60 42.33
N GLN A 343 -22.09 13.31 43.40
CA GLN A 343 -21.64 14.69 43.33
C GLN A 343 -20.38 14.83 42.46
N LYS A 344 -19.43 13.89 42.53
CA LYS A 344 -18.21 13.92 41.72
C LYS A 344 -18.43 13.61 40.24
N ILE A 345 -19.37 12.73 39.93
CA ILE A 345 -19.84 12.52 38.55
C ILE A 345 -20.50 13.80 38.04
N TYR A 346 -21.38 14.44 38.81
CA TYR A 346 -21.98 15.72 38.41
C TYR A 346 -20.93 16.83 38.19
N GLU A 347 -19.96 16.96 39.09
CA GLU A 347 -18.85 17.92 38.93
C GLU A 347 -17.97 17.63 37.71
N ALA A 348 -17.86 16.35 37.31
CA ALA A 348 -17.07 15.92 36.16
C ALA A 348 -17.80 16.21 34.85
N LEU A 349 -19.10 15.90 34.79
CA LEU A 349 -19.86 15.87 33.54
C LEU A 349 -20.75 17.10 33.35
N GLY A 350 -21.13 17.76 34.44
CA GLY A 350 -21.96 18.97 34.44
C GLY A 350 -21.22 20.23 33.97
N PRO A 351 -21.86 21.41 34.08
CA PRO A 351 -21.34 22.66 33.51
C PRO A 351 -19.98 23.13 34.05
N GLY A 352 -19.55 22.65 35.23
CA GLY A 352 -18.24 22.95 35.81
C GLY A 352 -17.10 22.03 35.36
N GLY A 353 -17.43 20.97 34.62
CA GLY A 353 -16.49 19.97 34.10
C GLY A 353 -16.51 19.93 32.58
N LEU A 354 -16.80 18.78 31.99
CA LEU A 354 -16.87 18.57 30.54
C LEU A 354 -18.10 19.24 29.90
N GLY A 355 -19.16 19.50 30.66
CA GLY A 355 -20.40 20.09 30.15
C GLY A 355 -21.19 19.16 29.23
N TRP A 356 -21.03 17.85 29.37
CA TRP A 356 -21.69 16.84 28.55
C TRP A 356 -22.99 16.31 29.15
N LEU A 357 -23.18 16.44 30.46
CA LEU A 357 -24.38 15.98 31.16
C LEU A 357 -25.63 16.75 30.67
N ARG A 358 -26.70 16.02 30.36
CA ARG A 358 -27.98 16.58 29.91
C ARG A 358 -29.05 16.49 30.99
N ASP A 359 -29.86 17.54 31.04
CA ASP A 359 -31.07 17.59 31.85
C ASP A 359 -32.07 16.55 31.32
N ARG A 360 -32.57 15.67 32.18
CA ARG A 360 -33.56 14.67 31.77
C ARG A 360 -34.95 15.24 31.52
N GLN A 361 -35.27 16.42 32.03
CA GLN A 361 -36.53 17.12 31.80
C GLN A 361 -36.54 17.88 30.46
N ASP A 362 -35.44 17.82 29.70
CA ASP A 362 -35.30 18.36 28.34
C ASP A 362 -36.03 17.50 27.29
N ALA A 363 -37.25 17.06 27.62
CA ALA A 363 -38.15 16.41 26.68
C ALA A 363 -38.61 17.44 25.63
N ALA A 364 -38.69 17.01 24.36
CA ALA A 364 -39.20 17.83 23.27
C ALA A 364 -40.57 18.43 23.64
N GLY A 365 -40.61 19.76 23.85
CA GLY A 365 -41.81 20.50 24.26
C GLY A 365 -41.82 21.04 25.69
N SER A 366 -40.75 20.84 26.48
CA SER A 366 -40.57 21.51 27.78
C SER A 366 -40.36 23.02 27.59
N THR A 367 -41.10 23.84 28.33
CA THR A 367 -40.96 25.31 28.34
C THR A 367 -40.03 25.83 29.43
N SER A 368 -39.55 24.94 30.31
CA SER A 368 -38.55 25.28 31.31
C SER A 368 -37.17 25.27 30.67
N PRO A 369 -36.28 26.24 30.97
CA PRO A 369 -34.91 26.16 30.52
C PRO A 369 -34.28 24.88 31.11
N ALA A 370 -33.64 24.08 30.25
CA ALA A 370 -32.88 22.91 30.67
C ALA A 370 -31.83 23.33 31.71
N MET A 371 -31.94 22.83 32.93
CA MET A 371 -31.03 23.17 34.03
C MET A 371 -30.40 21.89 34.55
N VAL A 372 -29.16 21.66 34.12
CA VAL A 372 -28.35 20.52 34.56
C VAL A 372 -28.05 20.65 36.05
N SER A 373 -28.39 19.63 36.84
CA SER A 373 -28.16 19.56 38.29
C SER A 373 -27.65 18.18 38.72
N VAL A 374 -27.31 18.02 40.01
CA VAL A 374 -26.82 16.73 40.54
C VAL A 374 -27.87 15.63 40.43
N GLU A 375 -29.16 15.99 40.43
CA GLU A 375 -30.28 15.08 40.23
C GLU A 375 -30.34 14.45 38.83
N ASP A 376 -29.60 14.98 37.85
CA ASP A 376 -29.48 14.36 36.51
C ASP A 376 -28.56 13.14 36.50
N VAL A 377 -27.74 12.96 37.54
CA VAL A 377 -27.02 11.72 37.83
C VAL A 377 -27.92 10.85 38.69
N ILE A 378 -28.67 9.92 38.08
CA ILE A 378 -29.61 9.09 38.82
C ILE A 378 -28.87 7.96 39.52
N VAL A 379 -29.13 7.81 40.81
CA VAL A 379 -28.61 6.71 41.62
C VAL A 379 -29.71 5.66 41.81
N SER A 380 -29.39 4.40 41.53
CA SER A 380 -30.29 3.26 41.77
C SER A 380 -29.57 2.15 42.56
N PRO A 381 -30.19 1.57 43.60
CA PRO A 381 -31.48 1.94 44.17
C PRO A 381 -31.40 3.28 44.93
N SER A 382 -32.52 3.99 45.03
CA SER A 382 -32.59 5.30 45.71
C SER A 382 -32.45 5.22 47.24
N ASN A 383 -32.60 4.02 47.83
CA ASN A 383 -32.35 3.76 49.25
C ASN A 383 -31.19 2.79 49.38
N ILE A 384 -30.08 3.27 49.94
CA ILE A 384 -28.83 2.52 50.05
C ILE A 384 -28.57 2.21 51.52
N GLY A 385 -28.28 0.94 51.80
CA GLY A 385 -28.06 0.42 53.14
C GLY A 385 -27.02 -0.70 53.15
N ILE A 386 -26.88 -1.36 54.30
CA ILE A 386 -25.92 -2.46 54.48
C ILE A 386 -26.20 -3.67 53.59
N ASP A 387 -27.48 -3.89 53.25
CA ASP A 387 -27.96 -5.00 52.42
C ASP A 387 -28.05 -4.62 50.93
N THR A 388 -27.50 -3.47 50.53
CA THR A 388 -27.45 -3.09 49.11
C THR A 388 -26.41 -3.97 48.40
N ASP A 389 -26.88 -4.71 47.40
CA ASP A 389 -26.04 -5.61 46.59
C ASP A 389 -25.38 -4.89 45.42
N GLU A 390 -25.98 -3.80 44.95
CA GLU A 390 -25.46 -3.00 43.83
C GLU A 390 -25.86 -1.53 43.91
N VAL A 391 -25.04 -0.68 43.29
CA VAL A 391 -25.30 0.74 43.10
C VAL A 391 -25.01 1.09 41.65
N GLN A 392 -25.96 1.72 40.98
CA GLN A 392 -25.89 2.16 39.59
C GLN A 392 -26.02 3.69 39.50
N PHE A 393 -25.31 4.26 38.55
CA PHE A 393 -25.36 5.65 38.12
C PHE A 393 -25.80 5.69 36.67
N ASP A 394 -26.91 6.37 36.43
CA ASP A 394 -27.50 6.55 35.10
C ASP A 394 -27.34 8.02 34.69
N VAL A 395 -26.67 8.26 33.57
CA VAL A 395 -26.37 9.59 33.01
C VAL A 395 -26.69 9.65 31.52
N ARG A 396 -27.18 10.81 31.08
CA ARG A 396 -27.36 11.12 29.66
C ARG A 396 -26.31 12.12 29.21
N LEU A 397 -25.49 11.73 28.25
CA LEU A 397 -24.36 12.52 27.78
C LEU A 397 -24.60 12.98 26.35
N LYS A 398 -24.33 14.26 26.08
CA LYS A 398 -24.31 14.79 24.72
C LYS A 398 -23.38 15.97 24.59
N GLN A 399 -22.39 15.82 23.70
CA GLN A 399 -21.59 16.91 23.18
C GLN A 399 -22.20 17.38 21.84
N ALA A 400 -22.46 18.68 21.74
CA ALA A 400 -22.81 19.28 20.45
C ALA A 400 -21.59 19.25 19.53
N SER A 401 -21.79 19.21 18.21
CA SER A 401 -20.69 19.19 17.24
C SER A 401 -19.71 20.34 17.49
N THR A 402 -18.49 20.02 17.88
CA THR A 402 -17.41 20.98 18.13
C THR A 402 -16.27 20.75 17.17
N VAL A 403 -15.61 21.83 16.73
CA VAL A 403 -14.44 21.76 15.85
C VAL A 403 -13.31 20.99 16.53
N ALA A 404 -12.88 19.90 15.92
CA ALA A 404 -11.70 19.15 16.29
C ALA A 404 -10.46 19.82 15.67
N SER A 405 -9.52 20.25 16.51
CA SER A 405 -8.25 20.83 16.05
C SER A 405 -7.26 19.70 15.80
N ILE A 406 -7.28 19.12 14.61
CA ILE A 406 -6.40 18.00 14.26
C ILE A 406 -5.65 18.38 12.98
N PRO A 407 -4.32 18.15 12.93
CA PRO A 407 -3.62 18.13 11.65
C PRO A 407 -4.11 16.89 10.89
N ILE A 408 -5.12 17.08 10.04
CA ILE A 408 -5.69 16.00 9.23
C ILE A 408 -4.98 16.04 7.89
N ASP A 409 -4.27 14.96 7.58
CA ASP A 409 -3.82 14.72 6.22
C ASP A 409 -5.05 14.44 5.37
N PHE A 410 -5.37 15.36 4.45
CA PHE A 410 -6.50 15.20 3.54
C PHE A 410 -6.24 14.01 2.61
N ASP A 411 -6.97 12.92 2.81
CA ASP A 411 -6.95 11.76 1.93
C ASP A 411 -8.32 11.62 1.27
N LEU A 412 -8.40 11.95 -0.03
CA LEU A 412 -9.61 11.75 -0.83
C LEU A 412 -10.01 10.27 -0.95
N GLY A 413 -9.18 9.33 -0.50
CA GLY A 413 -9.34 7.91 -0.80
C GLY A 413 -9.16 7.61 -2.29
N LEU A 414 -8.53 8.54 -3.03
CA LEU A 414 -8.30 8.48 -4.48
C LEU A 414 -6.80 8.60 -4.78
N PRO A 415 -6.00 7.54 -4.56
CA PRO A 415 -4.54 7.56 -4.75
C PRO A 415 -4.09 7.96 -6.17
N LEU A 416 -5.00 7.86 -7.15
CA LEU A 416 -4.74 8.14 -8.56
C LEU A 416 -4.66 9.63 -8.90
N LEU A 417 -5.23 10.54 -8.09
CA LEU A 417 -5.23 11.98 -8.41
C LEU A 417 -4.00 12.72 -7.88
N GLY A 418 -3.32 12.18 -6.86
CA GLY A 418 -2.07 12.76 -6.34
C GLY A 418 -2.14 14.26 -6.05
N LEU A 419 -3.29 14.72 -5.53
CA LEU A 419 -3.49 16.13 -5.17
C LEU A 419 -2.79 16.42 -3.84
N GLU A 420 -1.91 17.41 -3.84
CA GLU A 420 -1.35 17.99 -2.63
C GLU A 420 -2.23 19.17 -2.22
N VAL A 421 -2.75 19.12 -1.00
CA VAL A 421 -3.79 20.05 -0.55
C VAL A 421 -3.21 21.18 0.27
N ASP A 422 -3.51 22.40 -0.16
CA ASP A 422 -3.25 23.64 0.58
C ASP A 422 -4.61 24.21 1.06
N GLY A 423 -5.09 23.74 2.21
CA GLY A 423 -6.40 24.15 2.73
C GLY A 423 -6.65 23.73 4.17
N GLN A 424 -7.64 24.35 4.79
CA GLN A 424 -8.12 23.95 6.11
C GLN A 424 -9.30 22.99 5.93
N ILE A 425 -9.16 21.79 6.50
CA ILE A 425 -10.28 20.87 6.69
C ILE A 425 -10.82 21.12 8.08
N GLU A 426 -12.10 21.45 8.16
CA GLU A 426 -12.80 21.62 9.42
C GLU A 426 -13.61 20.36 9.72
N VAL A 427 -13.31 19.73 10.85
CA VAL A 427 -14.02 18.56 11.32
C VAL A 427 -14.76 18.91 12.58
N GLN A 428 -16.06 18.69 12.62
CA GLN A 428 -16.89 18.82 13.80
C GLN A 428 -17.34 17.44 14.27
N ILE A 429 -17.11 17.16 15.55
CA ILE A 429 -17.45 15.88 16.18
C ILE A 429 -18.44 16.14 17.30
N GLY A 430 -19.51 15.36 17.32
CA GLY A 430 -20.49 15.31 18.39
C GLY A 430 -20.77 13.86 18.79
N PHE A 431 -21.30 13.66 19.99
CA PHE A 431 -21.75 12.34 20.41
C PHE A 431 -22.97 12.45 21.33
N GLU A 432 -23.74 11.36 21.39
CA GLU A 432 -24.83 11.12 22.32
C GLU A 432 -24.62 9.73 22.94
N TRP A 433 -24.70 9.62 24.26
CA TRP A 433 -24.55 8.37 24.97
C TRP A 433 -25.47 8.33 26.21
N ASP A 434 -26.40 7.39 26.22
CA ASP A 434 -27.14 7.03 27.42
C ASP A 434 -26.33 5.94 28.15
N LEU A 435 -25.69 6.32 29.25
CA LEU A 435 -24.72 5.48 29.96
C LEU A 435 -25.25 5.15 31.36
N VAL A 436 -25.38 3.85 31.63
CA VAL A 436 -25.65 3.34 32.98
C VAL A 436 -24.51 2.43 33.40
N PHE A 437 -23.93 2.72 34.55
CA PHE A 437 -22.76 2.00 35.07
C PHE A 437 -22.84 1.90 36.58
N GLY A 438 -22.19 0.89 37.16
CA GLY A 438 -22.35 0.62 38.57
C GLY A 438 -21.29 -0.31 39.14
N VAL A 439 -21.48 -0.64 40.41
CA VAL A 439 -20.72 -1.69 41.09
C VAL A 439 -21.69 -2.64 41.80
N SER A 440 -21.47 -3.94 41.68
CA SER A 440 -22.17 -4.98 42.43
C SER A 440 -21.21 -5.80 43.27
N ARG A 441 -21.73 -6.49 44.29
CA ARG A 441 -20.96 -7.43 45.12
C ARG A 441 -20.57 -8.70 44.36
N ASP A 442 -21.26 -9.04 43.27
CA ASP A 442 -20.99 -10.29 42.54
C ASP A 442 -20.08 -10.05 41.33
N ASP A 443 -20.24 -8.92 40.64
CA ASP A 443 -19.63 -8.64 39.34
C ASP A 443 -18.53 -7.57 39.40
N GLY A 444 -18.44 -6.83 40.51
CA GLY A 444 -17.58 -5.64 40.59
C GLY A 444 -18.12 -4.52 39.70
N PHE A 445 -17.24 -3.79 39.01
CA PHE A 445 -17.65 -2.71 38.11
C PHE A 445 -18.28 -3.25 36.83
N PHE A 446 -19.41 -2.67 36.42
CA PHE A 446 -20.11 -3.03 35.20
C PHE A 446 -20.74 -1.81 34.52
N ILE A 447 -20.99 -1.93 33.22
CA ILE A 447 -21.95 -1.08 32.51
C ILE A 447 -23.18 -1.91 32.15
N VAL A 448 -24.34 -1.28 32.11
CA VAL A 448 -25.57 -1.92 31.62
C VAL A 448 -25.60 -1.79 30.10
N THR A 449 -25.72 -2.91 29.40
CA THR A 449 -25.91 -2.95 27.95
C THR A 449 -27.40 -3.06 27.62
N GLY A 450 -27.82 -2.54 26.47
CA GLY A 450 -29.17 -2.76 25.97
C GLY A 450 -29.43 -4.24 25.70
N ALA A 451 -30.68 -4.67 25.84
CA ALA A 451 -31.07 -6.01 25.41
C ALA A 451 -30.83 -6.16 23.89
N THR A 452 -30.48 -7.36 23.43
CA THR A 452 -30.22 -7.62 22.01
C THR A 452 -31.40 -7.12 21.14
N GLY A 453 -31.13 -6.15 20.25
CA GLY A 453 -32.14 -5.55 19.36
C GLY A 453 -32.76 -4.22 19.83
N VAL A 454 -32.28 -3.66 20.94
CA VAL A 454 -32.56 -2.28 21.39
C VAL A 454 -31.68 -1.28 20.60
N PRO A 455 -32.03 0.02 20.50
CA PRO A 455 -31.19 1.00 19.81
C PRO A 455 -29.76 1.02 20.39
N PRO A 456 -28.74 1.21 19.54
CA PRO A 456 -27.34 1.32 19.96
C PRO A 456 -27.16 2.39 21.06
N GLU A 457 -26.35 2.06 22.06
CA GLU A 457 -26.15 2.86 23.28
C GLU A 457 -25.48 4.21 23.00
N MET A 458 -24.67 4.28 21.95
CA MET A 458 -23.88 5.45 21.61
C MET A 458 -24.05 5.82 20.13
N LYS A 459 -24.16 7.13 19.89
CA LYS A 459 -24.21 7.74 18.57
C LYS A 459 -23.10 8.76 18.46
N VAL A 460 -22.23 8.60 17.46
CA VAL A 460 -21.17 9.57 17.13
C VAL A 460 -21.53 10.23 15.81
N THR A 461 -21.47 11.54 15.75
CA THR A 461 -21.75 12.33 14.55
C THR A 461 -20.50 13.10 14.13
N LEU A 462 -20.22 13.04 12.84
CA LEU A 462 -19.09 13.67 12.18
C LEU A 462 -19.63 14.55 11.06
N ASP A 463 -19.18 15.79 11.02
CA ASP A 463 -19.42 16.74 9.94
C ASP A 463 -18.07 17.31 9.52
N VAL A 464 -17.70 17.09 8.25
CA VAL A 464 -16.44 17.52 7.67
C VAL A 464 -16.75 18.50 6.56
N THR A 465 -16.16 19.68 6.64
CA THR A 465 -16.23 20.69 5.59
C THR A 465 -14.82 21.11 5.20
N ALA A 466 -14.67 21.61 3.97
CA ALA A 466 -13.39 22.04 3.43
C ALA A 466 -13.42 23.53 3.03
N PRO A 467 -13.72 24.45 3.95
CA PRO A 467 -13.90 25.86 3.61
C PRO A 467 -12.61 26.44 3.03
N GLY A 468 -12.70 27.05 1.85
CA GLY A 468 -11.55 27.64 1.18
C GLY A 468 -10.50 26.63 0.69
N LEU A 469 -10.85 25.35 0.57
CA LEU A 469 -9.97 24.32 0.03
C LEU A 469 -9.47 24.70 -1.38
N ALA A 470 -8.15 24.75 -1.49
CA ALA A 470 -7.42 24.78 -2.74
C ALA A 470 -6.39 23.63 -2.73
N ALA A 471 -6.10 23.05 -3.87
CA ALA A 471 -5.11 21.99 -3.99
C ALA A 471 -4.41 22.07 -5.32
N THR A 472 -3.15 21.66 -5.36
CA THR A 472 -2.39 21.51 -6.60
C THR A 472 -1.85 20.10 -6.67
N GLY A 473 -2.00 19.43 -7.81
CA GLY A 473 -1.48 18.09 -8.02
C GLY A 473 -1.00 17.86 -9.44
N MET A 474 -0.67 16.62 -9.75
CA MET A 474 -0.25 16.23 -11.10
C MET A 474 -1.10 15.08 -11.64
N LEU A 475 -1.72 15.30 -12.80
CA LEU A 475 -2.35 14.25 -13.59
C LEU A 475 -1.44 13.92 -14.78
N GLY A 476 -0.60 12.90 -14.63
CA GLY A 476 0.43 12.57 -15.61
C GLY A 476 1.49 13.66 -15.70
N PHE A 477 1.48 14.45 -16.78
CA PHE A 477 2.37 15.61 -16.96
C PHE A 477 1.63 16.96 -16.80
N LEU A 478 0.32 16.93 -16.59
CA LEU A 478 -0.49 18.14 -16.39
C LEU A 478 -0.48 18.50 -14.90
N GLN A 479 -0.19 19.76 -14.59
CA GLN A 479 -0.46 20.32 -13.28
C GLN A 479 -1.97 20.58 -13.18
N VAL A 480 -2.60 20.17 -12.09
CA VAL A 480 -4.02 20.38 -11.83
C VAL A 480 -4.16 21.27 -10.62
N ASP A 481 -4.82 22.41 -10.78
CA ASP A 481 -5.26 23.24 -9.66
C ASP A 481 -6.74 22.92 -9.39
N ALA A 482 -7.10 22.70 -8.14
CA ALA A 482 -8.43 22.33 -7.70
C ALA A 482 -8.95 23.34 -6.66
N THR A 483 -10.20 23.76 -6.79
CA THR A 483 -10.88 24.63 -5.82
C THR A 483 -12.19 24.02 -5.36
N ASN A 484 -12.56 24.31 -4.12
CA ASN A 484 -13.77 23.75 -3.53
C ASN A 484 -15.07 24.21 -4.21
N GLY A 485 -15.92 23.24 -4.51
CA GLY A 485 -17.29 23.43 -4.97
C GLY A 485 -17.45 23.52 -6.48
N THR A 486 -18.63 23.11 -6.94
CA THR A 486 -19.05 23.16 -8.34
C THR A 486 -20.50 23.62 -8.39
N ASP A 487 -20.87 24.49 -9.31
CA ASP A 487 -22.26 24.95 -9.47
C ASP A 487 -23.11 23.84 -10.10
N LEU A 488 -23.71 22.98 -9.28
CA LEU A 488 -24.44 21.79 -9.72
C LEU A 488 -25.82 22.14 -10.31
N ASN A 489 -26.35 23.31 -9.96
CA ASN A 489 -27.69 23.75 -10.36
C ASN A 489 -27.67 24.86 -11.43
N GLU A 490 -26.48 25.29 -11.85
CA GLU A 490 -26.23 26.30 -12.89
C GLU A 490 -26.82 27.69 -12.59
N ASN A 491 -26.96 28.06 -11.31
CA ASN A 491 -27.49 29.38 -10.91
C ASN A 491 -26.40 30.47 -10.77
N GLY A 492 -25.13 30.10 -10.93
CA GLY A 492 -23.96 30.97 -10.81
C GLY A 492 -23.47 31.20 -9.37
N VAL A 493 -23.97 30.45 -8.39
CA VAL A 493 -23.62 30.55 -6.96
C VAL A 493 -23.37 29.16 -6.40
N ILE A 494 -22.17 28.96 -5.84
CA ILE A 494 -21.83 27.71 -5.13
C ILE A 494 -22.40 27.78 -3.71
N GLU A 495 -23.42 26.97 -3.42
CA GLU A 495 -24.01 26.81 -2.10
C GLU A 495 -23.19 25.85 -1.21
N GLU A 496 -23.41 25.87 0.12
CA GLU A 496 -22.74 24.93 1.05
C GLU A 496 -22.96 23.47 0.68
N SER A 497 -24.16 23.12 0.18
CA SER A 497 -24.49 21.76 -0.27
C SER A 497 -23.77 21.32 -1.55
N GLU A 498 -23.14 22.26 -2.25
CA GLU A 498 -22.41 22.05 -3.50
C GLU A 498 -20.89 22.07 -3.28
N GLN A 499 -20.45 22.24 -2.03
CA GLN A 499 -19.06 22.16 -1.61
C GLN A 499 -18.67 20.72 -1.28
N THR A 500 -17.36 20.49 -1.17
CA THR A 500 -16.81 19.23 -0.66
C THR A 500 -17.09 19.10 0.83
N GLY A 501 -17.64 17.96 1.22
CA GLY A 501 -17.92 17.64 2.61
C GLY A 501 -18.19 16.15 2.85
N LEU A 502 -18.17 15.77 4.13
CA LEU A 502 -18.54 14.44 4.57
C LEU A 502 -19.41 14.54 5.81
N ASN A 503 -20.54 13.82 5.79
CA ASN A 503 -21.34 13.58 6.96
C ASN A 503 -21.28 12.09 7.31
N ALA A 504 -21.03 11.77 8.57
CA ALA A 504 -21.14 10.42 9.07
C ALA A 504 -21.85 10.37 10.43
N THR A 505 -22.68 9.36 10.61
CA THR A 505 -23.27 8.99 11.89
C THR A 505 -22.97 7.53 12.15
N ILE A 506 -22.14 7.28 13.17
CA ILE A 506 -21.77 5.95 13.65
C ILE A 506 -22.67 5.62 14.83
N LEU A 507 -23.29 4.45 14.77
CA LEU A 507 -24.06 3.87 15.86
C LEU A 507 -23.23 2.74 16.47
N VAL A 508 -22.93 2.87 17.76
CA VAL A 508 -22.09 1.95 18.53
C VAL A 508 -22.97 1.23 19.53
N ASP A 509 -22.95 -0.09 19.44
CA ASP A 509 -23.76 -1.03 20.21
C ASP A 509 -22.82 -1.85 21.09
N LEU A 510 -23.01 -1.76 22.40
CA LEU A 510 -22.20 -2.48 23.39
C LEU A 510 -22.86 -3.83 23.66
N LYS A 511 -22.13 -4.90 23.37
CA LYS A 511 -22.59 -6.28 23.52
C LYS A 511 -22.13 -6.86 24.85
N ASP A 512 -23.03 -7.65 25.42
CA ASP A 512 -22.78 -8.50 26.56
C ASP A 512 -22.67 -9.95 26.06
N PRO A 513 -21.46 -10.56 26.13
CA PRO A 513 -21.23 -11.95 25.72
C PRO A 513 -21.89 -12.99 26.63
N SER A 514 -22.13 -12.69 27.92
CA SER A 514 -22.72 -13.64 28.87
C SER A 514 -24.25 -13.63 28.85
N GLY A 515 -24.85 -12.53 28.39
CA GLY A 515 -26.29 -12.37 28.21
C GLY A 515 -27.05 -12.07 29.50
N ASP A 516 -26.38 -11.55 30.52
CA ASP A 516 -26.95 -11.11 31.80
C ASP A 516 -27.41 -9.63 31.81
N GLY A 517 -27.20 -8.91 30.71
CA GLY A 517 -27.51 -7.50 30.53
C GLY A 517 -26.41 -6.55 31.02
N ARG A 518 -25.22 -7.06 31.31
CA ARG A 518 -24.08 -6.30 31.83
C ARG A 518 -22.85 -6.57 30.99
N LEU A 519 -22.01 -5.56 30.85
CA LEU A 519 -20.64 -5.74 30.37
C LEU A 519 -19.69 -5.40 31.51
N THR A 520 -18.89 -6.38 31.89
CA THR A 520 -17.93 -6.33 33.00
C THR A 520 -16.50 -6.30 32.51
N LEU A 521 -15.57 -5.89 33.37
CA LEU A 521 -14.14 -5.89 33.04
C LEU A 521 -13.60 -7.31 32.68
N PRO A 522 -13.95 -8.40 33.40
CA PRO A 522 -13.52 -9.74 33.01
C PRO A 522 -14.04 -10.18 31.63
N GLU A 523 -15.26 -9.84 31.27
CA GLU A 523 -15.81 -10.14 29.93
C GLU A 523 -15.03 -9.41 28.85
N LEU A 524 -14.83 -8.10 29.03
CA LEU A 524 -14.07 -7.27 28.11
C LEU A 524 -12.60 -7.71 27.98
N ALA A 525 -11.99 -8.22 29.06
CA ALA A 525 -10.62 -8.72 29.06
C ALA A 525 -10.47 -10.16 28.52
N SER A 526 -11.58 -10.92 28.44
CA SER A 526 -11.57 -12.33 28.03
C SER A 526 -12.01 -12.55 26.57
N VAL A 527 -12.48 -11.51 25.88
CA VAL A 527 -12.87 -11.63 24.47
C VAL A 527 -11.67 -11.95 23.58
N SER A 528 -11.91 -12.82 22.60
CA SER A 528 -10.93 -13.12 21.56
C SER A 528 -10.98 -12.11 20.42
N ASN A 529 -12.13 -11.47 20.20
CA ASN A 529 -12.34 -10.41 19.21
C ASN A 529 -13.17 -9.28 19.83
N PHE A 530 -12.84 -8.02 19.52
CA PHE A 530 -13.59 -6.88 20.05
C PHE A 530 -14.99 -6.73 19.45
N GLU A 531 -15.29 -7.35 18.29
CA GLU A 531 -16.65 -7.36 17.70
C GLU A 531 -17.68 -8.08 18.60
N ASP A 532 -17.23 -8.97 19.49
CA ASP A 532 -18.09 -9.69 20.43
C ASP A 532 -18.62 -8.79 21.56
N VAL A 533 -18.02 -7.60 21.75
CA VAL A 533 -18.34 -6.62 22.82
C VAL A 533 -18.66 -5.23 22.29
N VAL A 534 -18.14 -4.86 21.11
CA VAL A 534 -18.38 -3.56 20.48
C VAL A 534 -18.73 -3.80 19.02
N GLN A 535 -19.98 -3.51 18.66
CA GLN A 535 -20.44 -3.52 17.28
C GLN A 535 -20.75 -2.11 16.83
N ALA A 536 -20.03 -1.64 15.82
CA ALA A 536 -20.22 -0.30 15.28
C ALA A 536 -20.62 -0.36 13.81
N ARG A 537 -21.62 0.45 13.45
CA ARG A 537 -22.11 0.56 12.08
C ARG A 537 -22.49 2.00 11.75
N PHE A 538 -22.38 2.36 10.48
CA PHE A 538 -22.95 3.61 9.99
C PHE A 538 -24.48 3.53 10.00
N SER A 539 -25.14 4.61 10.40
CA SER A 539 -26.61 4.72 10.33
C SER A 539 -27.13 4.37 8.93
N ASN A 540 -28.31 3.74 8.87
CA ASN A 540 -28.95 3.39 7.61
C ASN A 540 -29.52 4.61 6.86
N ASP A 541 -29.57 5.78 7.52
CA ASP A 541 -29.98 7.04 6.90
C ASP A 541 -28.97 7.46 5.82
N GLU A 542 -29.44 7.51 4.56
CA GLU A 542 -28.63 7.88 3.40
C GLU A 542 -28.12 9.32 3.47
N SER A 543 -28.85 10.22 4.13
CA SER A 543 -28.43 11.62 4.31
C SER A 543 -27.39 11.81 5.42
N ALA A 544 -27.29 10.83 6.33
CA ALA A 544 -26.40 10.91 7.48
C ALA A 544 -25.00 10.33 7.23
N ASN A 545 -24.79 9.64 6.10
CA ASN A 545 -23.58 8.89 5.79
C ASN A 545 -23.22 8.96 4.30
N ARG A 546 -22.61 10.08 3.93
CA ARG A 546 -22.22 10.39 2.55
C ARG A 546 -20.98 11.27 2.55
N ALA A 547 -20.07 10.97 1.62
CA ALA A 547 -19.00 11.87 1.24
C ALA A 547 -19.26 12.42 -0.16
N ASP A 548 -19.21 13.73 -0.27
CA ASP A 548 -19.33 14.47 -1.52
C ASP A 548 -18.06 15.26 -1.77
N VAL A 549 -17.41 14.97 -2.90
CA VAL A 549 -16.20 15.67 -3.33
C VAL A 549 -16.56 16.43 -4.58
N ASN A 550 -16.69 17.74 -4.45
CA ASN A 550 -17.05 18.65 -5.52
C ASN A 550 -15.88 19.60 -5.70
N LEU A 551 -15.11 19.41 -6.78
CA LEU A 551 -13.91 20.18 -7.07
C LEU A 551 -13.98 20.74 -8.48
N HIS A 552 -13.82 22.05 -8.60
CA HIS A 552 -13.53 22.66 -9.88
C HIS A 552 -12.05 22.49 -10.20
N LEU A 553 -11.74 21.83 -11.32
CA LEU A 553 -10.38 21.48 -11.74
C LEU A 553 -9.93 22.32 -12.94
N VAL A 554 -8.70 22.82 -12.88
CA VAL A 554 -8.01 23.49 -13.99
C VAL A 554 -6.68 22.77 -14.24
N ALA A 555 -6.60 22.03 -15.33
CA ALA A 555 -5.40 21.35 -15.77
C ALA A 555 -4.60 22.21 -16.76
N SER A 556 -3.30 22.35 -16.53
CA SER A 556 -2.37 23.16 -17.32
C SER A 556 -1.00 22.48 -17.50
N PHE A 557 -0.21 22.96 -18.46
CA PHE A 557 1.14 22.46 -18.70
C PHE A 557 2.13 23.16 -17.76
N GLY A 558 2.34 22.58 -16.58
CA GLY A 558 3.25 23.10 -15.56
C GLY A 558 2.85 24.49 -15.04
N GLY A 559 1.56 24.72 -14.84
CA GLY A 559 1.01 25.99 -14.35
C GLY A 559 0.94 27.10 -15.41
N ASN A 560 1.32 26.81 -16.66
CA ASN A 560 1.44 27.83 -17.71
C ASN A 560 0.18 27.92 -18.57
N VAL A 561 -0.58 29.02 -18.39
CA VAL A 561 -1.79 29.37 -19.16
C VAL A 561 -1.52 29.82 -20.61
N ALA A 562 -0.25 29.93 -21.01
CA ALA A 562 0.10 30.17 -22.42
C ALA A 562 -0.19 28.95 -23.30
N PHE A 563 -0.17 27.75 -22.74
CA PHE A 563 -0.58 26.52 -23.42
C PHE A 563 -2.08 26.26 -23.19
N PRO A 564 -2.71 25.38 -23.99
CA PRO A 564 -4.10 25.01 -23.76
C PRO A 564 -4.33 24.52 -22.33
N THR A 565 -5.43 24.95 -21.73
CA THR A 565 -5.88 24.48 -20.41
C THR A 565 -7.17 23.68 -20.55
N ILE A 566 -7.39 22.77 -19.61
CA ILE A 566 -8.61 21.95 -19.56
C ILE A 566 -9.28 22.24 -18.22
N GLU A 567 -10.52 22.70 -18.27
CA GLU A 567 -11.36 22.88 -17.08
C GLU A 567 -12.35 21.72 -16.98
N ALA A 568 -12.64 21.24 -15.77
CA ALA A 568 -13.65 20.23 -15.53
C ALA A 568 -14.17 20.30 -14.09
N ASP A 569 -15.45 20.00 -13.89
CA ASP A 569 -16.05 19.88 -12.57
C ASP A 569 -15.99 18.40 -12.15
N PHE A 570 -15.16 18.09 -11.17
CA PHE A 570 -15.06 16.76 -10.60
C PHE A 570 -16.08 16.57 -9.48
N ASN A 571 -16.94 15.57 -9.63
CA ASN A 571 -17.96 15.23 -8.65
C ASN A 571 -17.84 13.75 -8.27
N LEU A 572 -17.59 13.49 -6.98
CA LEU A 572 -17.67 12.18 -6.35
C LEU A 572 -18.86 12.19 -5.39
N ALA A 573 -19.73 11.18 -5.52
CA ALA A 573 -20.72 10.87 -4.49
C ALA A 573 -20.46 9.45 -3.97
N TRP A 574 -20.17 9.35 -2.67
CA TRP A 574 -19.89 8.09 -2.00
C TRP A 574 -20.83 7.87 -0.81
N PRO A 575 -21.96 7.18 -1.02
CA PRO A 575 -22.84 6.78 0.06
C PRO A 575 -22.32 5.51 0.76
N PHE A 576 -22.22 5.55 2.09
CA PHE A 576 -21.74 4.43 2.90
C PHE A 576 -22.65 4.04 4.09
N ASN A 577 -23.89 4.50 4.04
CA ASN A 577 -24.93 4.16 5.02
C ASN A 577 -25.10 2.65 5.22
N GLY A 578 -25.31 2.23 6.47
CA GLY A 578 -25.54 0.83 6.84
C GLY A 578 -24.31 -0.09 6.84
N SER A 579 -23.14 0.41 6.44
CA SER A 579 -21.89 -0.38 6.44
C SER A 579 -21.38 -0.61 7.85
N SER A 580 -20.61 -1.69 8.05
CA SER A 580 -19.84 -1.87 9.29
C SER A 580 -18.79 -0.75 9.40
N ALA A 581 -18.62 -0.22 10.62
CA ALA A 581 -17.55 0.75 10.90
C ALA A 581 -16.16 0.07 11.04
N ALA A 582 -16.13 -1.26 11.05
CA ALA A 582 -14.92 -2.06 10.95
C ALA A 582 -14.61 -2.53 9.52
N ALA A 583 -15.43 -2.15 8.53
CA ALA A 583 -15.23 -2.56 7.15
C ALA A 583 -13.94 -1.98 6.56
N ALA A 584 -13.24 -2.77 5.73
CA ALA A 584 -12.15 -2.25 4.93
C ALA A 584 -12.68 -1.18 3.95
N THR A 585 -11.84 -0.20 3.57
CA THR A 585 -12.24 0.93 2.70
C THR A 585 -12.93 0.50 1.40
N MET A 586 -12.50 -0.62 0.81
CA MET A 586 -13.09 -1.14 -0.44
C MET A 586 -14.45 -1.83 -0.25
N GLU A 587 -14.82 -2.13 1.00
CA GLU A 587 -16.11 -2.70 1.41
C GLU A 587 -17.02 -1.65 2.05
N LEU A 588 -16.55 -0.40 2.15
CA LEU A 588 -17.27 0.72 2.72
C LEU A 588 -18.34 1.21 1.74
N GLY A 589 -19.60 0.89 2.05
CA GLY A 589 -20.75 1.42 1.34
C GLY A 589 -21.06 0.77 0.00
N ARG A 590 -21.83 1.52 -0.80
CA ARG A 590 -22.06 1.19 -2.21
C ARG A 590 -20.89 1.72 -3.04
N SER A 591 -20.73 1.19 -4.25
CA SER A 591 -19.69 1.69 -5.15
C SER A 591 -19.89 3.20 -5.42
N PRO A 592 -18.85 4.03 -5.24
CA PRO A 592 -18.96 5.47 -5.46
C PRO A 592 -19.25 5.78 -6.93
N SER A 593 -19.97 6.87 -7.17
CA SER A 593 -20.15 7.43 -8.51
C SER A 593 -19.19 8.61 -8.72
N LEU A 594 -18.46 8.59 -9.82
CA LEU A 594 -17.47 9.60 -10.16
C LEU A 594 -17.79 10.17 -11.55
N ALA A 595 -17.80 11.50 -11.65
CA ALA A 595 -18.00 12.21 -12.90
C ALA A 595 -17.04 13.39 -13.06
N PHE A 596 -16.69 13.67 -14.30
CA PHE A 596 -16.13 14.96 -14.74
C PHE A 596 -17.16 15.63 -15.61
N ASN A 597 -17.78 16.69 -15.11
CA ASN A 597 -18.80 17.46 -15.81
C ASN A 597 -18.17 18.71 -16.44
N ASN A 598 -18.85 19.29 -17.43
CA ASN A 598 -18.46 20.57 -18.04
C ASN A 598 -17.02 20.60 -18.59
N VAL A 599 -16.52 19.46 -19.09
CA VAL A 599 -15.14 19.35 -19.55
C VAL A 599 -14.92 20.32 -20.71
N THR A 600 -14.09 21.34 -20.50
CA THR A 600 -13.92 22.45 -21.44
C THR A 600 -12.45 22.64 -21.76
N ILE A 601 -12.11 22.70 -23.04
CA ILE A 601 -10.75 23.05 -23.50
C ILE A 601 -10.71 24.53 -23.84
N MET A 602 -9.68 25.22 -23.33
CA MET A 602 -9.32 26.57 -23.75
C MET A 602 -7.99 26.53 -24.52
N PRO A 603 -7.89 27.16 -25.71
CA PRO A 603 -6.74 27.07 -26.60
C PRO A 603 -5.45 27.74 -26.06
N GLY A 604 -5.53 28.48 -24.96
CA GLY A 604 -4.38 29.10 -24.30
C GLY A 604 -3.87 30.38 -24.99
N ALA A 605 -3.11 31.20 -24.25
CA ALA A 605 -2.71 32.52 -24.73
C ALA A 605 -1.80 32.48 -25.97
N ALA A 606 -0.98 31.44 -26.17
CA ALA A 606 -0.08 31.36 -27.32
C ALA A 606 -0.80 31.22 -28.66
N ILE A 607 -1.91 30.47 -28.71
CA ILE A 607 -2.74 30.35 -29.92
C ILE A 607 -3.45 31.69 -30.18
N SER A 608 -3.96 32.33 -29.13
CA SER A 608 -4.63 33.62 -29.24
C SER A 608 -3.68 34.76 -29.62
N GLU A 609 -2.44 34.77 -29.11
CA GLU A 609 -1.41 35.75 -29.47
C GLU A 609 -0.86 35.55 -30.90
N PHE A 610 -0.81 34.30 -31.40
CA PHE A 610 -0.37 34.01 -32.75
C PHE A 610 -1.46 34.34 -33.81
N LEU A 611 -2.68 33.87 -33.58
CA LEU A 611 -3.78 34.02 -34.54
C LEU A 611 -4.54 35.34 -34.37
N GLY A 612 -4.54 35.95 -33.20
CA GLY A 612 -5.20 37.22 -32.91
C GLY A 612 -4.82 38.33 -33.90
N PRO A 613 -3.53 38.65 -34.10
CA PRO A 613 -3.10 39.67 -35.06
C PRO A 613 -3.51 39.38 -36.52
N VAL A 614 -3.58 38.10 -36.89
CA VAL A 614 -4.03 37.67 -38.23
C VAL A 614 -5.53 37.93 -38.38
N LEU A 615 -6.32 37.60 -37.34
CA LEU A 615 -7.75 37.89 -37.29
C LEU A 615 -8.04 39.39 -37.29
N ASP A 616 -7.26 40.17 -36.54
CA ASP A 616 -7.39 41.63 -36.51
C ASP A 616 -7.13 42.21 -37.90
N THR A 617 -6.12 41.71 -38.63
CA THR A 617 -5.85 42.14 -40.01
C THR A 617 -7.02 41.78 -40.95
N ILE A 618 -7.61 40.60 -40.78
CA ILE A 618 -8.79 40.18 -41.57
C ILE A 618 -10.00 41.08 -41.23
N ASN A 619 -10.23 41.34 -39.94
CA ASN A 619 -11.29 42.23 -39.48
C ASN A 619 -11.07 43.68 -39.97
N ASP A 620 -9.85 44.21 -39.93
CA ASP A 620 -9.53 45.56 -40.45
C ASP A 620 -9.87 45.73 -41.94
N VAL A 621 -9.72 44.66 -42.72
CA VAL A 621 -10.06 44.64 -44.15
C VAL A 621 -11.56 44.45 -44.36
N LEU A 622 -12.20 43.59 -43.57
CA LEU A 622 -13.62 43.25 -43.73
C LEU A 622 -14.55 44.30 -43.10
N ASP A 623 -14.20 44.92 -41.98
CA ASP A 623 -15.04 45.87 -41.22
C ASP A 623 -15.60 47.02 -42.05
N PRO A 624 -14.83 47.69 -42.93
CA PRO A 624 -15.37 48.75 -43.78
C PRO A 624 -16.41 48.26 -44.79
N VAL A 625 -16.37 46.98 -45.18
CA VAL A 625 -17.23 46.39 -46.20
C VAL A 625 -18.30 45.45 -45.62
N ARG A 626 -18.20 45.08 -44.33
CA ARG A 626 -19.17 44.24 -43.60
C ARG A 626 -20.61 44.71 -43.76
N PRO A 627 -20.95 46.01 -43.62
CA PRO A 627 -22.32 46.46 -43.83
C PRO A 627 -22.88 46.17 -45.24
N ALA A 628 -22.02 46.17 -46.26
CA ALA A 628 -22.41 45.82 -47.62
C ALA A 628 -22.52 44.31 -47.79
N ILE A 629 -21.57 43.56 -47.23
CA ILE A 629 -21.59 42.08 -47.22
C ILE A 629 -22.86 41.58 -46.53
N ASP A 630 -23.19 42.08 -45.34
CA ASP A 630 -24.38 41.71 -44.58
C ASP A 630 -25.66 41.94 -45.37
N VAL A 631 -25.76 43.05 -46.09
CA VAL A 631 -26.92 43.32 -46.95
C VAL A 631 -26.99 42.32 -48.11
N LEU A 632 -25.84 41.95 -48.68
CA LEU A 632 -25.74 41.04 -49.81
C LEU A 632 -26.00 39.57 -49.43
N THR A 633 -25.60 39.15 -48.23
CA THR A 633 -25.76 37.80 -47.67
C THR A 633 -27.03 37.63 -46.83
N LYS A 634 -27.72 38.71 -46.45
CA LYS A 634 -28.97 38.64 -45.69
C LYS A 634 -30.05 37.91 -46.51
N PRO A 635 -30.71 36.88 -45.92
CA PRO A 635 -31.82 36.20 -46.58
C PRO A 635 -32.93 37.20 -46.92
N LEU A 636 -33.36 37.21 -48.19
CA LEU A 636 -34.46 38.03 -48.64
C LEU A 636 -35.76 37.42 -48.10
N PRO A 637 -36.51 38.18 -47.26
CA PRO A 637 -37.78 37.71 -46.74
C PRO A 637 -38.76 37.45 -47.88
N ILE A 638 -39.73 36.54 -47.68
CA ILE A 638 -40.70 36.08 -48.68
C ILE A 638 -40.08 35.21 -49.78
N ILE A 639 -38.97 35.60 -50.40
CA ILE A 639 -38.32 34.82 -51.47
C ILE A 639 -37.66 33.56 -50.90
N SER A 640 -36.94 33.69 -49.78
CA SER A 640 -36.32 32.54 -49.09
C SER A 640 -37.38 31.53 -48.60
N GLU A 641 -38.52 32.04 -48.12
CA GLU A 641 -39.65 31.23 -47.66
C GLU A 641 -40.33 30.49 -48.82
N LEU A 642 -40.49 31.15 -49.97
CA LEU A 642 -41.09 30.56 -51.17
C LEU A 642 -40.16 29.56 -51.88
N ALA A 643 -38.84 29.76 -51.78
CA ALA A 643 -37.82 28.89 -52.36
C ALA A 643 -37.46 27.67 -51.49
N GLY A 644 -37.90 27.65 -50.22
CA GLY A 644 -37.58 26.58 -49.26
C GLY A 644 -36.10 26.50 -48.87
N ARG A 645 -35.31 27.54 -49.18
CA ARG A 645 -33.88 27.68 -48.85
C ARG A 645 -33.54 29.17 -48.68
N SER A 646 -32.50 29.49 -47.90
CA SER A 646 -31.97 30.85 -47.81
C SER A 646 -31.65 31.38 -49.20
N PHE A 647 -32.24 32.52 -49.57
CA PHE A 647 -32.10 33.13 -50.89
C PHE A 647 -31.78 34.62 -50.72
N THR A 648 -30.61 35.04 -51.18
CA THR A 648 -29.96 36.31 -50.87
C THR A 648 -29.84 37.20 -52.11
N LEU A 649 -29.31 38.43 -51.94
CA LEU A 649 -29.01 39.29 -53.09
C LEU A 649 -27.84 38.74 -53.93
N LEU A 650 -26.94 37.96 -53.33
CA LEU A 650 -25.88 37.24 -54.05
C LEU A 650 -26.44 36.14 -54.96
N ASP A 651 -27.44 35.40 -54.49
CA ASP A 651 -28.13 34.38 -55.29
C ASP A 651 -28.80 35.00 -56.52
N LEU A 652 -29.40 36.19 -56.37
CA LEU A 652 -29.95 36.94 -57.50
C LEU A 652 -28.85 37.40 -58.47
N ALA A 653 -27.75 37.95 -57.96
CA ALA A 653 -26.64 38.42 -58.78
C ALA A 653 -25.99 37.29 -59.60
N GLU A 654 -25.88 36.08 -59.04
CA GLU A 654 -25.41 34.88 -59.74
C GLU A 654 -26.39 34.46 -60.84
N ILE A 655 -27.69 34.35 -60.53
CA ILE A 655 -28.73 33.93 -61.48
C ILE A 655 -28.83 34.86 -62.69
N PHE A 656 -28.63 36.16 -62.48
CA PHE A 656 -28.65 37.16 -63.56
C PHE A 656 -27.29 37.33 -64.26
N GLY A 657 -26.29 36.51 -63.94
CA GLY A 657 -24.97 36.53 -64.58
C GLY A 657 -24.14 37.78 -64.28
N VAL A 658 -24.48 38.50 -63.20
CA VAL A 658 -23.76 39.70 -62.75
C VAL A 658 -22.55 39.31 -61.90
N LEU A 659 -22.59 38.16 -61.23
CA LEU A 659 -21.50 37.61 -60.42
C LEU A 659 -21.19 36.17 -60.86
N PRO A 660 -19.92 35.81 -61.15
CA PRO A 660 -19.53 34.42 -61.38
C PRO A 660 -19.68 33.57 -60.11
N THR A 661 -20.16 32.34 -60.23
CA THR A 661 -20.33 31.38 -59.13
C THR A 661 -19.06 31.22 -58.29
N GLU A 662 -17.89 31.12 -58.94
CA GLU A 662 -16.58 30.98 -58.29
C GLU A 662 -16.25 32.16 -57.36
N THR A 663 -16.73 33.37 -57.69
CA THR A 663 -16.50 34.58 -56.87
C THR A 663 -17.40 34.61 -55.64
N ARG A 664 -18.61 34.07 -55.74
CA ARG A 664 -19.52 33.91 -54.59
C ARG A 664 -18.98 32.87 -53.61
N GLU A 665 -18.61 31.70 -54.12
CA GLU A 665 -18.09 30.60 -53.28
C GLU A 665 -16.83 31.04 -52.52
N ALA A 666 -15.92 31.77 -53.17
CA ALA A 666 -14.75 32.31 -52.50
C ALA A 666 -15.07 33.36 -51.42
N ALA A 667 -16.11 34.18 -51.61
CA ALA A 667 -16.54 35.17 -50.63
C ALA A 667 -17.21 34.51 -49.40
N ASP A 668 -18.06 33.52 -49.62
CA ASP A 668 -18.72 32.75 -48.56
C ASP A 668 -17.68 31.95 -47.74
N GLU A 669 -16.73 31.28 -48.41
CA GLU A 669 -15.65 30.54 -47.74
C GLU A 669 -14.72 31.44 -46.91
N LEU A 670 -14.41 32.65 -47.40
CA LEU A 670 -13.58 33.61 -46.67
C LEU A 670 -14.26 34.12 -45.40
N LEU A 671 -15.56 34.38 -45.45
CA LEU A 671 -16.35 34.81 -44.30
C LEU A 671 -16.48 33.67 -43.28
N GLU A 672 -16.79 32.46 -43.74
CA GLU A 672 -16.88 31.28 -42.88
C GLU A 672 -15.53 30.93 -42.24
N LEU A 673 -14.43 31.08 -42.98
CA LEU A 673 -13.08 30.90 -42.45
C LEU A 673 -12.73 31.94 -41.38
N ALA A 674 -13.07 33.22 -41.61
CA ALA A 674 -12.84 34.29 -40.65
C ALA A 674 -13.62 34.05 -39.35
N ASP A 675 -14.88 33.65 -39.44
CA ASP A 675 -15.73 33.34 -38.28
C ASP A 675 -15.23 32.08 -37.54
N ARG A 676 -14.85 31.03 -38.27
CA ARG A 676 -14.25 29.81 -37.66
C ARG A 676 -12.94 30.11 -36.96
N ALA A 677 -12.07 30.90 -37.57
CA ALA A 677 -10.79 31.28 -36.99
C ALA A 677 -10.97 32.16 -35.74
N ALA A 678 -11.94 33.09 -35.74
CA ALA A 678 -12.30 33.87 -34.55
C ALA A 678 -12.81 33.00 -33.39
N THR A 679 -13.61 31.98 -33.72
CA THR A 679 -14.11 30.99 -32.75
C THR A 679 -12.96 30.14 -32.17
N ILE A 680 -11.94 29.81 -32.97
CA ILE A 680 -10.72 29.09 -32.56
C ILE A 680 -9.86 29.85 -31.56
N VAL A 681 -9.86 31.17 -31.64
CA VAL A 681 -8.99 32.01 -30.80
C VAL A 681 -9.61 32.38 -29.46
N THR A 682 -10.94 32.43 -29.40
CA THR A 682 -11.68 32.93 -28.22
C THR A 682 -12.63 31.89 -27.61
N GLY A 683 -12.79 30.74 -28.27
CA GLY A 683 -13.77 29.73 -27.90
C GLY A 683 -13.40 28.92 -26.66
N ARG A 684 -14.39 28.74 -25.79
CA ARG A 684 -14.42 27.67 -24.79
C ARG A 684 -15.04 26.44 -25.44
N TYR A 685 -14.29 25.35 -25.54
CA TYR A 685 -14.73 24.13 -26.23
C TYR A 685 -15.24 23.10 -25.23
N ASN A 686 -16.56 23.09 -25.02
CA ASN A 686 -17.21 22.09 -24.17
C ASN A 686 -17.23 20.72 -24.88
N LEU A 687 -16.66 19.71 -24.22
CA LEU A 687 -16.57 18.32 -24.65
C LEU A 687 -17.66 17.44 -24.04
N GLY A 688 -18.49 17.99 -23.17
CA GLY A 688 -19.56 17.33 -22.43
C GLY A 688 -19.06 16.67 -21.15
N ASP A 689 -19.86 15.73 -20.64
CA ASP A 689 -19.64 15.07 -19.36
C ASP A 689 -19.05 13.67 -19.53
N PHE A 690 -18.22 13.28 -18.58
CA PHE A 690 -17.59 11.97 -18.50
C PHE A 690 -17.89 11.29 -17.17
N VAL A 691 -18.75 10.27 -17.22
CA VAL A 691 -19.12 9.48 -16.04
C VAL A 691 -18.32 8.19 -16.00
N ILE A 692 -17.64 7.94 -14.88
CA ILE A 692 -16.93 6.70 -14.61
C ILE A 692 -17.81 5.81 -13.73
N VAL A 693 -18.34 4.74 -14.33
CA VAL A 693 -19.06 3.70 -13.59
C VAL A 693 -18.11 2.52 -13.32
N PRO A 694 -18.00 2.01 -12.09
CA PRO A 694 -17.24 0.81 -11.79
C PRO A 694 -17.73 -0.37 -12.64
N GLY A 695 -16.93 -0.83 -13.60
CA GLY A 695 -17.29 -1.90 -14.55
C GLY A 695 -17.53 -1.47 -16.01
N GLY A 696 -17.44 -0.18 -16.34
CA GLY A 696 -17.44 0.32 -17.72
C GLY A 696 -17.61 1.84 -17.83
N SER A 697 -16.84 2.49 -18.68
CA SER A 697 -16.99 3.92 -19.01
C SER A 697 -18.08 4.11 -20.08
N SER A 698 -19.08 4.95 -19.85
CA SER A 698 -20.07 5.33 -20.87
C SER A 698 -19.93 6.81 -21.23
N PHE A 699 -19.89 7.10 -22.53
CA PHE A 699 -19.97 8.48 -23.04
C PHE A 699 -21.43 8.88 -23.20
N SER A 700 -21.89 9.91 -22.49
CA SER A 700 -23.18 10.56 -22.76
C SER A 700 -22.93 11.95 -23.32
N ASN A 701 -22.90 12.07 -24.64
CA ASN A 701 -22.83 13.37 -25.30
C ASN A 701 -24.24 13.99 -25.34
N ALA A 702 -24.65 14.66 -24.27
CA ALA A 702 -25.91 15.37 -24.18
C ALA A 702 -25.76 16.85 -24.58
N GLY A 703 -25.01 17.15 -25.65
CA GLY A 703 -24.80 18.56 -26.03
C GLY A 703 -24.30 18.82 -27.45
N ALA A 704 -24.13 17.81 -28.30
CA ALA A 704 -23.73 18.02 -29.69
C ALA A 704 -24.90 18.59 -30.53
N GLY A 705 -25.16 19.89 -30.38
CA GLY A 705 -25.72 20.71 -31.43
C GLY A 705 -24.76 20.69 -32.63
N GLY A 706 -25.06 19.78 -33.56
CA GLY A 706 -24.41 19.52 -34.84
C GLY A 706 -23.20 20.37 -35.25
N PHE A 707 -22.04 19.72 -35.34
CA PHE A 707 -21.09 20.05 -36.39
C PHE A 707 -21.75 19.73 -37.74
N LYS A 708 -22.18 20.77 -38.46
CA LYS A 708 -22.34 20.75 -39.90
C LYS A 708 -21.42 21.80 -40.49
#